data_AF-A0A2R2MTH6-F1
#
_entry.id   AF-A0A2R2MTH6-F1
#
_cell.length_a   1.000
_cell.length_b   1.000
_cell.length_c   1.000
_cell.angle_alpha   90.00
_cell.angle_beta   90.00
_cell.angle_gamma   90.00
#
_symmetry.space_group_name_H-M   'P 1'
#
loop_
_entity.id
_entity.type
_entity.pdbx_description
1 polymer ?
#
loop_
_entity_poly.entity_id
_entity_poly.type
_entity_poly.pdbx_seq_one_letter_code
_entity_poly.pdbx_strand_id
1 'polypeptide(L)'
;MGLLRNFGGLPAQKNDIVNKFMEKVGEGCKLDVNVDDLVRQNLKDKLARHLMLITNGDSAIGILERSLKMLDREYVVIFGSQFEEDQQEEYNYRILSRIILCMESGVILVLRDLEKIYGSLYDMLNQNYTNVGKKRNCRIALGAYSNPMCHVHQDFRCIVLVDQSKVDYSDPPFLNRFEKQLLKFGDVLNSHRKKIIKDLDNWVCDISTIQGLQFNHEDVFAGYYQDSLASLVAKQCPGEDELLDTGEVLENCKRKLLLVGTPQGIFRATRSRLGKSVPQEVRKMQNLYFKYPLYNGLQTFLETTLTMPDNEASSDLLQDAWDNGPGFKTVVMTHSNIHTPIQLGPPFNCLSIKLGAFKSEKQLTTRLKKYWFEDKEDLLIFQCRPTTDAVHMLLAKTIIDNCRQEYVQQFTDSSLKKHVCILVHMDHNSSETGWQFNFLSGWLLVYLDRLDKPNSKLHALLEKSIVDILKEGDVSLHDTIKQNFLWALSTPIVYAGKQPSLDVVTDIICSACKSKEFMGCFEEAILNWLTVNGFSETRSLFDSNAWQLDVVCDKQALGNSSSLQEALQRHVKQCLSWPLAMIVYQLECSSAWASFLHYLGDKEADVQKRTIWKQLFQNPDILLISHLQRPLHAGCYVCDSQQLNLKFPFSKVLFARLDQVESLFKDDLKALCEDKENLDENEVIRGEVLGWQQLRFQPAVLGCLCEVDCHIDAFYADLLEDFCNLQSAQLASSLDEDTRVKSMKTLLLHPFQVNADDDGKSVLTRAILAFWRKKGLIGSLLQLLASVHGIFGNAYSFLAQVIESYEQSQTNSYGSLQQTYYPEGESMGLLMSSLHSNKTPESGHNDSNQVYATNECIANGTSKTLDHADTEEMTPTLQQHLEESTYFVEDDTLQTEHGEVDDMDGTTEHFASSDCMEKKPLEQLIVEHVCKRILPTKSVLRLYNGAFHWHNRINILLQLSSEVMSLSENGEYPSVLHYLRVCNDYMNVLLIPHNLSDDFILMDEVHDTEEIMESAELFHKVLLKIHELHLANQIPAERLQLFLCMYFGRILDAKIDTDLFKDIFHLVREGNMPGENLCYFRPVLQRILQAEDEDGELLLRIIDGDEQKVFQENSQLEQLDDVLKTNFEKYGWNSSLAALVVDVITSMYFESLKMCWDENVQNEM
;
A
#
# COMPACT_ATOMS: atom_id res chain seq x y z
N MET A 1 48.88 57.42 3.19
CA MET A 1 47.84 57.74 4.19
C MET A 1 46.76 58.67 3.68
N GLY A 2 46.94 59.99 3.63
CA GLY A 2 45.83 60.96 3.40
C GLY A 2 44.92 60.68 2.17
N LEU A 3 45.48 60.18 1.07
CA LEU A 3 44.73 59.72 -0.11
C LEU A 3 43.84 58.49 0.20
N LEU A 4 44.44 57.41 0.73
CA LEU A 4 43.75 56.17 1.12
C LEU A 4 42.68 56.40 2.20
N ARG A 5 42.91 57.37 3.08
CA ARG A 5 41.93 57.83 4.06
C ARG A 5 40.70 58.43 3.39
N ASN A 6 40.89 59.45 2.54
CA ASN A 6 39.76 60.19 1.95
C ASN A 6 39.03 59.47 0.80
N PHE A 7 39.70 58.57 0.08
CA PHE A 7 39.16 57.79 -1.04
C PHE A 7 39.08 56.28 -0.73
N GLY A 8 38.86 55.92 0.54
CA GLY A 8 38.59 54.55 0.96
C GLY A 8 37.13 54.11 0.75
N GLY A 9 36.84 52.86 1.12
CA GLY A 9 35.49 52.27 1.10
C GLY A 9 35.10 51.51 -0.17
N LEU A 10 35.56 51.93 -1.36
CA LEU A 10 35.25 51.27 -2.64
C LEU A 10 36.45 50.45 -3.16
N PRO A 11 36.54 49.13 -2.88
CA PRO A 11 37.75 48.34 -3.14
C PRO A 11 38.10 48.27 -4.64
N ALA A 12 37.09 48.14 -5.51
CA ALA A 12 37.31 48.08 -6.97
C ALA A 12 37.91 49.38 -7.53
N GLN A 13 37.44 50.54 -7.06
CA GLN A 13 37.86 51.85 -7.57
C GLN A 13 39.09 52.41 -6.84
N LYS A 14 39.40 51.94 -5.62
CA LYS A 14 40.55 52.36 -4.80
C LYS A 14 41.85 52.33 -5.60
N ASN A 15 42.11 51.24 -6.32
CA ASN A 15 43.35 51.05 -7.07
C ASN A 15 43.42 52.02 -8.26
N ASP A 16 42.34 52.21 -9.02
CA ASP A 16 42.29 53.15 -10.15
C ASP A 16 42.47 54.61 -9.71
N ILE A 17 41.85 55.00 -8.59
CA ILE A 17 42.00 56.34 -8.01
C ILE A 17 43.45 56.53 -7.55
N VAL A 18 44.02 55.58 -6.82
CA VAL A 18 45.43 55.62 -6.40
C VAL A 18 46.36 55.73 -7.61
N ASN A 19 46.21 54.86 -8.60
CA ASN A 19 47.05 54.86 -9.80
C ASN A 19 46.99 56.22 -10.54
N LYS A 20 45.79 56.79 -10.75
CA LYS A 20 45.63 58.11 -11.38
C LYS A 20 46.26 59.25 -10.58
N PHE A 21 46.22 59.22 -9.25
CA PHE A 21 46.91 60.22 -8.42
C PHE A 21 48.44 60.05 -8.49
N MET A 22 48.93 58.80 -8.42
CA MET A 22 50.37 58.50 -8.45
C MET A 22 51.00 58.85 -9.81
N GLU A 23 50.29 58.58 -10.91
CA GLU A 23 50.67 58.98 -12.28
C GLU A 23 50.91 60.51 -12.41
N LYS A 24 50.24 61.33 -11.61
CA LYS A 24 50.40 62.80 -11.61
C LYS A 24 51.36 63.34 -10.55
N VAL A 25 51.79 62.51 -9.59
CA VAL A 25 52.71 62.89 -8.50
C VAL A 25 54.14 62.39 -8.74
N GLY A 26 54.31 61.33 -9.52
CA GLY A 26 55.61 60.74 -9.86
C GLY A 26 55.86 59.39 -9.15
N GLU A 27 56.74 58.59 -9.74
CA GLU A 27 57.04 57.24 -9.23
C GLU A 27 57.80 57.26 -7.90
N GLY A 28 57.49 56.33 -7.00
CA GLY A 28 58.30 56.08 -5.80
C GLY A 28 57.60 55.36 -4.63
N CYS A 29 56.35 55.73 -4.31
CA CYS A 29 55.69 55.21 -3.11
C CYS A 29 54.74 54.03 -3.37
N LYS A 30 55.08 52.84 -2.84
CA LYS A 30 54.08 51.77 -2.67
C LYS A 30 53.09 52.16 -1.57
N LEU A 31 51.80 52.21 -1.90
CA LEU A 31 50.71 52.56 -0.99
C LEU A 31 50.00 51.34 -0.39
N ASP A 32 50.78 50.37 0.08
CA ASP A 32 50.29 49.23 0.86
C ASP A 32 50.33 49.59 2.35
N VAL A 33 49.16 49.84 2.94
CA VAL A 33 49.01 50.15 4.37
C VAL A 33 47.69 49.56 4.89
N ASN A 34 47.76 48.97 6.09
CA ASN A 34 46.63 48.30 6.74
C ASN A 34 45.45 49.28 6.97
N VAL A 35 44.22 48.79 6.77
CA VAL A 35 42.99 49.55 7.05
C VAL A 35 42.92 49.95 8.53
N ASP A 36 43.39 49.08 9.42
CA ASP A 36 43.45 49.33 10.87
C ASP A 36 44.32 50.56 11.22
N ASP A 37 45.40 50.82 10.47
CA ASP A 37 46.18 52.06 10.61
C ASP A 37 45.50 53.30 10.05
N LEU A 38 44.70 53.16 8.98
CA LEU A 38 43.85 54.25 8.48
C LEU A 38 42.80 54.63 9.52
N VAL A 39 42.17 53.63 10.16
CA VAL A 39 41.21 53.78 11.27
C VAL A 39 41.88 54.42 12.49
N ARG A 40 42.99 53.88 12.99
CA ARG A 40 43.76 54.47 14.10
C ARG A 40 44.15 55.93 13.83
N GLN A 41 44.55 56.26 12.60
CA GLN A 41 44.89 57.64 12.25
C GLN A 41 43.66 58.56 12.21
N ASN A 42 42.51 58.11 11.68
CA ASN A 42 41.26 58.88 11.73
C ASN A 42 40.79 59.15 13.17
N LEU A 43 41.00 58.22 14.11
CA LEU A 43 40.57 58.38 15.52
C LEU A 43 41.51 59.25 16.36
N LYS A 44 42.76 59.46 15.91
CA LYS A 44 43.71 60.44 16.48
C LYS A 44 43.61 61.83 15.84
N ASP A 45 43.11 61.93 14.62
CA ASP A 45 43.07 63.15 13.81
C ASP A 45 41.86 64.03 14.14
N LYS A 46 42.09 65.12 14.88
CA LYS A 46 41.05 66.07 15.32
C LYS A 46 40.45 66.92 14.19
N LEU A 47 40.99 66.85 12.96
CA LEU A 47 40.49 67.55 11.77
C LEU A 47 39.84 66.59 10.76
N ALA A 48 39.81 65.28 11.05
CA ALA A 48 39.20 64.29 10.19
C ALA A 48 37.67 64.37 10.19
N ARG A 49 37.05 64.12 9.02
CA ARG A 49 35.64 63.69 8.94
C ARG A 49 35.40 62.48 9.85
N HIS A 50 34.18 62.35 10.38
CA HIS A 50 33.77 61.16 11.14
C HIS A 50 33.93 59.89 10.30
N LEU A 51 34.04 58.73 10.94
CA LEU A 51 34.36 57.47 10.28
C LEU A 51 33.10 56.69 9.90
N MET A 52 33.13 56.05 8.73
CA MET A 52 32.15 55.04 8.33
C MET A 52 32.91 53.75 8.00
N LEU A 53 32.58 52.68 8.73
CA LEU A 53 33.11 51.35 8.52
C LEU A 53 32.06 50.52 7.77
N ILE A 54 32.37 50.21 6.52
CA ILE A 54 31.60 49.28 5.71
C ILE A 54 32.05 47.87 6.11
N THR A 55 31.11 47.00 6.46
CA THR A 55 31.41 45.68 7.04
C THR A 55 30.39 44.63 6.60
N ASN A 56 30.57 43.38 7.05
CA ASN A 56 29.57 42.32 6.95
C ASN A 56 29.30 41.81 8.38
N GLY A 57 28.09 42.06 8.92
CA GLY A 57 27.69 41.55 10.23
C GLY A 57 28.46 42.15 11.41
N ASP A 58 28.68 41.36 12.46
CA ASP A 58 29.34 41.78 13.71
C ASP A 58 30.89 41.83 13.62
N SER A 59 31.45 41.64 12.43
CA SER A 59 32.90 41.48 12.24
C SER A 59 33.70 42.74 12.59
N ALA A 60 33.25 43.92 12.17
CA ALA A 60 33.92 45.19 12.46
C ALA A 60 34.06 45.50 13.95
N ILE A 61 33.16 45.05 14.83
CA ILE A 61 33.19 45.43 16.25
C ILE A 61 34.35 44.73 16.97
N GLY A 62 34.52 43.42 16.78
CA GLY A 62 35.65 42.67 17.38
C GLY A 62 37.02 43.16 16.89
N ILE A 63 37.12 43.66 15.66
CA ILE A 63 38.31 44.35 15.15
C ILE A 63 38.48 45.70 15.86
N LEU A 64 37.44 46.53 15.81
CA LEU A 64 37.46 47.90 16.31
C LEU A 64 37.74 47.97 17.81
N GLU A 65 37.25 47.02 18.61
CA GLU A 65 37.62 46.90 20.03
C GLU A 65 39.12 46.77 20.24
N ARG A 66 39.82 45.94 19.43
CA ARG A 66 41.28 45.79 19.50
C ARG A 66 41.97 47.11 19.16
N SER A 67 41.52 47.79 18.10
CA SER A 67 42.02 49.10 17.69
C SER A 67 41.78 50.19 18.75
N LEU A 68 40.62 50.16 19.43
CA LEU A 68 40.24 51.12 20.49
C LEU A 68 40.98 50.87 21.80
N LYS A 69 41.16 49.60 22.22
CA LYS A 69 41.97 49.21 23.37
C LYS A 69 43.42 49.71 23.23
N MET A 70 44.00 49.65 22.02
CA MET A 70 45.33 50.22 21.72
C MET A 70 45.37 51.76 21.60
N LEU A 71 44.23 52.45 21.64
CA LEU A 71 44.16 53.91 21.65
C LEU A 71 44.04 54.50 23.07
N ASP A 72 43.77 53.66 24.08
CA ASP A 72 43.48 54.06 25.47
C ASP A 72 42.42 55.18 25.55
N ARG A 73 41.27 54.94 24.91
CA ARG A 73 40.15 55.88 24.86
C ARG A 73 38.82 55.20 25.14
N GLU A 74 38.04 55.81 26.03
CA GLU A 74 36.65 55.45 26.27
C GLU A 74 35.82 55.52 24.98
N TYR A 75 34.96 54.52 24.79
CA TYR A 75 34.05 54.42 23.68
C TYR A 75 32.69 53.87 24.13
N VAL A 76 31.63 54.18 23.39
CA VAL A 76 30.27 53.70 23.66
C VAL A 76 29.66 53.20 22.35
N VAL A 77 29.19 51.95 22.36
CA VAL A 77 28.43 51.38 21.24
C VAL A 77 26.94 51.58 21.49
N ILE A 78 26.23 52.03 20.45
CA ILE A 78 24.76 52.15 20.42
C ILE A 78 24.24 51.46 19.15
N PHE A 79 23.44 50.43 19.37
CA PHE A 79 22.65 49.76 18.35
C PHE A 79 21.25 50.35 18.34
N GLY A 80 20.66 50.53 17.16
CA GLY A 80 19.27 50.93 17.01
C GLY A 80 18.32 49.74 17.11
N SER A 81 17.31 49.87 17.97
CA SER A 81 16.26 48.87 18.12
C SER A 81 15.36 48.81 16.88
N GLN A 82 15.18 47.60 16.36
CA GLN A 82 14.25 47.29 15.27
C GLN A 82 12.95 46.65 15.78
N PHE A 83 12.75 46.57 17.11
CA PHE A 83 11.49 46.08 17.69
C PHE A 83 10.32 47.03 17.40
N GLU A 84 9.09 46.48 17.34
CA GLU A 84 7.86 47.19 16.93
C GLU A 84 7.57 48.47 17.76
N GLU A 85 7.63 48.41 19.09
CA GLU A 85 7.29 49.56 19.95
C GLU A 85 8.37 50.66 19.93
N ASP A 86 9.62 50.31 19.65
CA ASP A 86 10.73 51.27 19.58
C ASP A 86 10.74 52.06 18.25
N GLN A 87 9.81 51.79 17.32
CA GLN A 87 9.74 52.52 16.04
C GLN A 87 9.20 53.96 16.16
N GLN A 88 8.86 54.40 17.38
CA GLN A 88 8.23 55.67 17.75
C GLN A 88 9.23 56.81 18.00
N GLU A 89 8.77 58.07 18.00
CA GLU A 89 9.64 59.23 18.25
C GLU A 89 10.24 59.27 19.67
N GLU A 90 9.58 58.70 20.69
CA GLU A 90 10.11 58.65 22.06
C GLU A 90 11.43 57.85 22.13
N TYR A 91 11.53 56.77 21.35
CA TYR A 91 12.78 55.99 21.23
C TYR A 91 13.90 56.84 20.61
N ASN A 92 13.60 57.51 19.49
CA ASN A 92 14.54 58.40 18.82
C ASN A 92 15.02 59.51 19.77
N TYR A 93 14.13 60.10 20.58
CA TYR A 93 14.49 61.09 21.60
C TYR A 93 15.41 60.50 22.69
N ARG A 94 15.13 59.27 23.17
CA ARG A 94 15.98 58.57 24.15
C ARG A 94 17.40 58.35 23.61
N ILE A 95 17.52 57.86 22.38
CA ILE A 95 18.83 57.60 21.76
C ILE A 95 19.56 58.91 21.44
N LEU A 96 18.90 59.92 20.88
CA LEU A 96 19.52 61.22 20.62
C LEU A 96 20.01 61.89 21.91
N SER A 97 19.28 61.75 23.02
CA SER A 97 19.72 62.21 24.35
C SER A 97 20.98 61.49 24.82
N ARG A 98 21.06 60.16 24.64
CA ARG A 98 22.28 59.37 24.95
C ARG A 98 23.47 59.78 24.07
N ILE A 99 23.23 60.07 22.79
CA ILE A 99 24.25 60.56 21.83
C ILE A 99 24.76 61.94 22.23
N ILE A 100 23.89 62.86 22.66
CA ILE A 100 24.28 64.19 23.17
C ILE A 100 25.22 64.04 24.37
N LEU A 101 24.90 63.19 25.35
CA LEU A 101 25.76 62.95 26.51
C LEU A 101 27.15 62.41 26.11
N CYS A 102 27.22 61.47 25.15
CA CYS A 102 28.50 60.98 24.61
C CYS A 102 29.29 62.05 23.84
N MET A 103 28.60 62.97 23.16
CA MET A 103 29.20 64.08 22.41
C MET A 103 29.77 65.17 23.33
N GLU A 104 29.13 65.38 24.48
CA GLU A 104 29.55 66.34 25.51
C GLU A 104 30.70 65.80 26.38
N SER A 105 30.74 64.49 26.66
CA SER A 105 31.85 63.84 27.37
C SER A 105 33.08 63.60 26.48
N GLY A 106 32.89 63.43 25.17
CA GLY A 106 33.99 63.28 24.21
C GLY A 106 34.53 61.87 24.03
N VAL A 107 33.77 60.86 24.45
CA VAL A 107 34.02 59.45 24.14
C VAL A 107 33.96 59.18 22.63
N ILE A 108 34.49 58.05 22.19
CA ILE A 108 34.33 57.58 20.81
C ILE A 108 32.96 56.89 20.68
N LEU A 109 32.07 57.42 19.85
CA LEU A 109 30.71 56.93 19.70
C LEU A 109 30.60 56.01 18.47
N VAL A 110 30.19 54.76 18.67
CA VAL A 110 29.96 53.77 17.61
C VAL A 110 28.46 53.56 17.43
N LEU A 111 27.94 53.81 16.23
CA LEU A 111 26.52 53.71 15.90
C LEU A 111 26.27 52.60 14.85
N ARG A 112 25.24 51.79 15.06
CA ARG A 112 24.75 50.78 14.09
C ARG A 112 23.22 50.80 14.02
N ASP A 113 22.65 50.60 12.84
CA ASP A 113 21.21 50.44 12.59
C ASP A 113 20.33 51.60 13.14
N LEU A 114 20.85 52.83 13.09
CA LEU A 114 20.23 54.05 13.63
C LEU A 114 19.78 55.02 12.53
N GLU A 115 19.36 54.45 11.40
CA GLU A 115 19.01 55.14 10.15
C GLU A 115 18.01 56.30 10.35
N LYS A 116 16.95 56.06 11.13
CA LYS A 116 15.90 57.05 11.46
C LYS A 116 16.43 58.33 12.13
N ILE A 117 17.55 58.29 12.84
CA ILE A 117 18.09 59.45 13.56
C ILE A 117 19.31 60.11 12.89
N TYR A 118 19.86 59.52 11.81
CA TYR A 118 20.97 60.15 11.08
C TYR A 118 20.60 61.49 10.42
N GLY A 119 19.30 61.73 10.18
CA GLY A 119 18.76 63.04 9.81
C GLY A 119 18.92 64.08 10.92
N SER A 120 18.49 63.76 12.15
CA SER A 120 18.61 64.64 13.33
C SER A 120 20.05 65.01 13.69
N LEU A 121 21.02 64.19 13.28
CA LEU A 121 22.46 64.38 13.52
C LEU A 121 23.17 65.14 12.39
N TYR A 122 22.45 65.78 11.46
CA TYR A 122 23.01 66.43 10.28
C TYR A 122 24.20 67.36 10.56
N ASP A 123 24.07 68.35 11.47
CA ASP A 123 25.13 69.31 11.76
C ASP A 123 26.30 68.67 12.54
N MET A 124 26.04 67.67 13.39
CA MET A 124 27.06 66.91 14.09
C MET A 124 27.93 66.11 13.10
N LEU A 125 27.29 65.43 12.14
CA LEU A 125 27.95 64.58 11.14
C LEU A 125 28.69 65.39 10.08
N ASN A 126 28.16 66.54 9.68
CA ASN A 126 28.85 67.48 8.78
C ASN A 126 29.95 68.31 9.47
N GLN A 127 30.06 68.23 10.81
CA GLN A 127 30.97 69.04 11.62
C GLN A 127 30.70 70.56 11.51
N ASN A 128 29.43 70.94 11.34
CA ASN A 128 28.93 72.32 11.26
C ASN A 128 28.94 72.99 12.64
N TYR A 129 30.13 73.23 13.19
CA TYR A 129 30.32 73.67 14.57
C TYR A 129 30.39 75.19 14.69
N THR A 130 29.52 75.75 15.52
CA THR A 130 29.56 77.16 15.94
C THR A 130 30.41 77.30 17.20
N ASN A 131 31.31 78.30 17.23
CA ASN A 131 32.19 78.54 18.38
C ASN A 131 31.59 79.59 19.32
N VAL A 132 31.05 79.16 20.46
CA VAL A 132 30.47 80.04 21.49
C VAL A 132 31.30 79.92 22.76
N GLY A 133 31.86 81.03 23.27
CA GLY A 133 32.64 81.02 24.52
C GLY A 133 33.86 80.09 24.50
N LYS A 134 34.54 79.96 23.35
CA LYS A 134 35.63 78.98 23.06
C LYS A 134 35.21 77.49 23.05
N LYS A 135 33.92 77.17 23.22
CA LYS A 135 33.37 75.83 23.03
C LYS A 135 32.79 75.66 21.63
N ARG A 136 33.00 74.48 21.03
CA ARG A 136 32.33 74.05 19.78
C ARG A 136 30.93 73.58 20.14
N ASN A 137 29.90 74.04 19.44
CA ASN A 137 28.52 73.60 19.63
C ASN A 137 27.86 73.32 18.27
N CYS A 138 26.94 72.34 18.20
CA CYS A 138 26.16 72.01 17.01
C CYS A 138 24.66 71.97 17.33
N ARG A 139 23.81 72.00 16.29
CA ARG A 139 22.37 71.77 16.44
C ARG A 139 22.06 70.28 16.25
N ILE A 140 21.16 69.75 17.07
CA ILE A 140 20.59 68.41 16.92
C ILE A 140 19.07 68.53 16.98
N ALA A 141 18.36 67.89 16.05
CA ALA A 141 16.90 67.95 15.97
C ALA A 141 16.25 66.87 16.86
N LEU A 142 15.69 67.28 17.98
CA LEU A 142 14.91 66.44 18.90
C LEU A 142 13.41 66.55 18.53
N GLY A 143 13.00 65.80 17.51
CA GLY A 143 11.65 65.85 16.95
C GLY A 143 11.35 67.16 16.20
N ALA A 144 10.08 67.37 15.85
CA ALA A 144 9.67 68.46 14.94
C ALA A 144 9.88 69.90 15.47
N TYR A 145 10.00 70.09 16.78
CA TYR A 145 9.93 71.43 17.42
C TYR A 145 11.15 71.83 18.27
N SER A 146 12.07 70.91 18.57
CA SER A 146 13.21 71.18 19.45
C SER A 146 14.54 71.03 18.71
N ASN A 147 15.31 72.12 18.63
CA ASN A 147 16.62 72.15 17.98
C ASN A 147 17.69 72.75 18.94
N PRO A 148 18.00 72.07 20.07
CA PRO A 148 19.00 72.53 21.02
C PRO A 148 20.39 72.74 20.38
N MET A 149 21.16 73.64 20.99
CA MET A 149 22.56 73.90 20.68
C MET A 149 23.44 73.14 21.68
N CYS A 150 23.83 71.92 21.33
CA CYS A 150 24.55 70.98 22.19
C CYS A 150 26.07 71.14 22.07
N HIS A 151 26.82 70.88 23.15
CA HIS A 151 28.28 71.02 23.14
C HIS A 151 28.97 69.83 22.47
N VAL A 152 30.03 70.09 21.71
CA VAL A 152 30.87 69.07 21.08
C VAL A 152 32.26 69.12 21.69
N HIS A 153 32.64 68.05 22.40
CA HIS A 153 33.98 67.94 22.97
C HIS A 153 35.06 67.91 21.86
N GLN A 154 36.27 68.39 22.16
CA GLN A 154 37.31 68.55 21.12
C GLN A 154 37.80 67.24 20.51
N ASP A 155 37.72 66.16 21.30
CA ASP A 155 38.21 64.82 20.99
C ASP A 155 37.11 63.84 20.58
N PHE A 156 35.84 64.28 20.57
CA PHE A 156 34.70 63.47 20.16
C PHE A 156 34.88 62.95 18.73
N ARG A 157 34.64 61.65 18.53
CA ARG A 157 34.66 60.98 17.21
C ARG A 157 33.40 60.13 17.09
N CYS A 158 32.70 60.22 15.96
CA CYS A 158 31.64 59.28 15.60
C CYS A 158 32.17 58.25 14.59
N ILE A 159 31.77 57.00 14.78
CA ILE A 159 31.97 55.86 13.87
C ILE A 159 30.58 55.32 13.55
N VAL A 160 30.22 55.22 12.27
CA VAL A 160 29.00 54.55 11.82
C VAL A 160 29.36 53.23 11.16
N LEU A 161 28.72 52.15 11.61
CA LEU A 161 28.84 50.82 11.01
C LEU A 161 27.70 50.63 10.01
N VAL A 162 28.03 50.21 8.78
CA VAL A 162 27.06 49.95 7.71
C VAL A 162 27.38 48.62 7.04
N ASP A 163 26.39 47.74 6.91
CA ASP A 163 26.57 46.49 6.17
C ASP A 163 26.75 46.75 4.68
N GLN A 164 27.64 46.01 4.02
CA GLN A 164 28.04 46.27 2.63
C GLN A 164 26.84 46.29 1.66
N SER A 165 25.80 45.50 1.92
CA SER A 165 24.54 45.47 1.15
C SER A 165 23.68 46.73 1.29
N LYS A 166 23.79 47.48 2.39
CA LYS A 166 23.05 48.74 2.61
C LYS A 166 23.69 49.95 1.93
N VAL A 167 24.96 49.86 1.51
CA VAL A 167 25.74 51.01 1.02
C VAL A 167 25.16 51.60 -0.27
N ASP A 168 24.82 50.76 -1.24
CA ASP A 168 24.34 51.23 -2.56
C ASP A 168 22.94 51.85 -2.51
N TYR A 169 22.17 51.56 -1.46
CA TYR A 169 20.84 52.15 -1.19
C TYR A 169 20.91 53.35 -0.23
N SER A 170 22.09 53.70 0.28
CA SER A 170 22.28 54.81 1.24
C SER A 170 22.44 56.15 0.51
N ASP A 171 21.77 57.19 1.01
CA ASP A 171 21.84 58.56 0.48
C ASP A 171 23.30 59.03 0.25
N PRO A 172 23.71 59.38 -0.99
CA PRO A 172 25.03 59.93 -1.25
C PRO A 172 25.37 61.18 -0.40
N PRO A 173 24.42 62.11 -0.10
CA PRO A 173 24.64 63.20 0.84
C PRO A 173 24.87 62.78 2.31
N PHE A 174 24.56 61.55 2.70
CA PHE A 174 24.93 60.96 3.99
C PHE A 174 26.31 60.30 3.89
N LEU A 175 26.53 59.42 2.89
CA LEU A 175 27.81 58.74 2.67
C LEU A 175 29.00 59.72 2.54
N ASN A 176 28.81 60.89 1.92
CA ASN A 176 29.88 61.87 1.69
C ASN A 176 30.39 62.58 2.95
N ARG A 177 29.61 62.60 4.04
CA ARG A 177 29.99 63.23 5.33
C ARG A 177 31.14 62.48 6.01
N PHE A 178 31.33 61.20 5.68
CA PHE A 178 32.27 60.32 6.34
C PHE A 178 33.54 60.05 5.54
N GLU A 179 34.65 59.93 6.26
CA GLU A 179 35.79 59.14 5.82
C GLU A 179 35.34 57.67 5.81
N LYS A 180 35.42 56.99 4.66
CA LYS A 180 34.90 55.62 4.49
C LYS A 180 36.04 54.63 4.43
N GLN A 181 35.93 53.51 5.15
CA GLN A 181 36.82 52.36 5.01
C GLN A 181 36.00 51.08 4.94
N LEU A 182 36.44 50.14 4.10
CA LEU A 182 35.93 48.77 4.09
C LEU A 182 36.74 47.98 5.10
N LEU A 183 36.09 47.34 6.06
CA LEU A 183 36.72 46.62 7.15
C LEU A 183 36.19 45.18 7.21
N LYS A 184 36.90 44.27 6.54
CA LYS A 184 36.74 42.82 6.67
C LYS A 184 37.87 42.26 7.54
N PHE A 185 37.67 41.11 8.20
CA PHE A 185 38.76 40.53 8.99
C PHE A 185 39.98 40.19 8.11
N GLY A 186 39.73 39.70 6.89
CA GLY A 186 40.79 39.41 5.91
C GLY A 186 41.71 40.59 5.60
N ASP A 187 41.24 41.84 5.67
CA ASP A 187 42.06 43.02 5.32
C ASP A 187 43.11 43.32 6.40
N VAL A 188 42.74 43.17 7.68
CA VAL A 188 43.54 43.55 8.86
C VAL A 188 44.67 42.56 9.16
N LEU A 189 44.59 41.33 8.64
CA LEU A 189 45.45 40.23 9.05
C LEU A 189 46.80 40.24 8.33
N ASN A 190 47.88 39.92 9.06
CA ASN A 190 49.24 39.86 8.52
C ASN A 190 49.42 38.69 7.54
N SER A 191 50.49 38.71 6.75
CA SER A 191 50.74 37.71 5.68
C SER A 191 50.83 36.27 6.20
N HIS A 192 51.24 36.08 7.46
CA HIS A 192 51.28 34.76 8.10
C HIS A 192 49.88 34.23 8.40
N ARG A 193 49.05 35.01 9.11
CA ARG A 193 47.64 34.66 9.40
C ARG A 193 46.85 34.47 8.09
N LYS A 194 47.10 35.29 7.06
CA LYS A 194 46.53 35.13 5.70
C LYS A 194 46.86 33.77 5.06
N LYS A 195 48.05 33.21 5.30
CA LYS A 195 48.39 31.85 4.85
C LYS A 195 47.57 30.81 5.61
N ILE A 196 47.53 30.87 6.95
CA ILE A 196 46.75 29.93 7.79
C ILE A 196 45.27 29.92 7.38
N ILE A 197 44.67 31.10 7.16
CA ILE A 197 43.28 31.21 6.70
C ILE A 197 43.09 30.51 5.35
N LYS A 198 44.01 30.69 4.39
CA LYS A 198 43.91 30.02 3.08
C LYS A 198 44.05 28.51 3.19
N ASP A 199 45.00 28.03 4.00
CA ASP A 199 45.22 26.60 4.21
C ASP A 199 44.01 25.96 4.92
N LEU A 200 43.34 26.70 5.82
CA LEU A 200 42.09 26.30 6.49
C LEU A 200 40.85 26.41 5.60
N ASP A 201 40.78 27.40 4.70
CA ASP A 201 39.70 27.60 3.73
C ASP A 201 39.70 26.50 2.65
N ASN A 202 40.88 26.13 2.14
CA ASN A 202 41.05 24.94 1.30
C ASN A 202 40.51 23.68 2.02
N TRP A 203 40.84 23.52 3.30
CA TRP A 203 40.41 22.38 4.11
C TRP A 203 38.88 22.35 4.32
N VAL A 204 38.24 23.51 4.58
CA VAL A 204 36.77 23.64 4.63
C VAL A 204 36.13 23.33 3.28
N CYS A 205 36.69 23.85 2.18
CA CYS A 205 36.19 23.55 0.83
C CYS A 205 36.25 22.04 0.54
N ASP A 206 37.36 21.38 0.90
CA ASP A 206 37.57 19.96 0.59
C ASP A 206 36.72 19.02 1.46
N ILE A 207 36.43 19.36 2.72
CA ILE A 207 35.53 18.57 3.58
C ILE A 207 34.03 18.81 3.25
N SER A 208 33.66 20.01 2.77
CA SER A 208 32.28 20.32 2.38
C SER A 208 31.92 19.85 0.96
N THR A 209 32.87 19.80 0.02
CA THR A 209 32.60 19.46 -1.38
C THR A 209 32.40 17.96 -1.58
N ILE A 210 31.25 17.56 -2.14
CA ILE A 210 31.00 16.21 -2.69
C ILE A 210 30.81 16.34 -4.21
N GLN A 211 31.33 15.39 -4.97
CA GLN A 211 31.09 15.32 -6.42
C GLN A 211 29.65 14.86 -6.68
N GLY A 212 28.86 15.69 -7.36
CA GLY A 212 27.49 15.38 -7.78
C GLY A 212 26.37 15.88 -6.86
N LEU A 213 26.69 16.42 -5.67
CA LEU A 213 25.70 16.94 -4.73
C LEU A 213 26.05 18.37 -4.26
N GLN A 214 25.05 19.24 -4.14
CA GLN A 214 25.24 20.64 -3.75
C GLN A 214 25.10 20.82 -2.22
N PHE A 215 26.25 20.94 -1.56
CA PHE A 215 26.37 21.28 -0.14
C PHE A 215 27.17 22.58 0.04
N ASN A 216 26.70 23.42 0.95
CA ASN A 216 27.35 24.64 1.40
C ASN A 216 28.29 24.34 2.59
N HIS A 217 29.15 25.30 2.94
CA HIS A 217 29.97 25.18 4.16
C HIS A 217 29.11 25.13 5.43
N GLU A 218 27.96 25.83 5.41
CA GLU A 218 26.93 25.82 6.45
C GLU A 218 26.30 24.43 6.68
N ASP A 219 26.22 23.57 5.65
CA ASP A 219 25.74 22.19 5.79
C ASP A 219 26.74 21.31 6.60
N VAL A 220 27.95 21.80 6.88
CA VAL A 220 28.98 21.12 7.69
C VAL A 220 29.26 21.86 9.00
N PHE A 221 29.35 23.19 8.97
CA PHE A 221 29.67 24.02 10.12
C PHE A 221 28.53 25.00 10.37
N ALA A 222 27.78 24.81 11.45
CA ALA A 222 26.64 25.66 11.79
C ALA A 222 27.11 27.10 12.06
N GLY A 223 26.39 28.09 11.51
CA GLY A 223 26.76 29.50 11.64
C GLY A 223 28.05 29.91 10.91
N TYR A 224 28.51 29.11 9.92
CA TYR A 224 29.64 29.49 9.07
C TYR A 224 29.30 30.68 8.17
N TYR A 225 30.20 31.66 8.07
CA TYR A 225 30.11 32.79 7.14
C TYR A 225 31.52 33.28 6.75
N GLN A 226 31.62 34.28 5.87
CA GLN A 226 32.87 34.71 5.23
C GLN A 226 34.05 34.98 6.19
N ASP A 227 33.81 35.52 7.39
CA ASP A 227 34.88 35.81 8.36
C ASP A 227 34.96 34.80 9.55
N SER A 228 34.24 33.67 9.51
CA SER A 228 34.35 32.63 10.55
C SER A 228 35.80 32.16 10.76
N LEU A 229 36.49 31.81 9.67
CA LEU A 229 37.90 31.38 9.70
C LEU A 229 38.84 32.50 10.15
N ALA A 230 38.61 33.71 9.63
CA ALA A 230 39.46 34.86 9.89
C ALA A 230 39.37 35.32 11.36
N SER A 231 38.17 35.29 11.95
CA SER A 231 37.99 35.57 13.39
C SER A 231 38.54 34.46 14.29
N LEU A 232 38.44 33.19 13.90
CA LEU A 232 39.04 32.08 14.66
C LEU A 232 40.57 32.15 14.72
N VAL A 233 41.23 32.30 13.55
CA VAL A 233 42.69 32.49 13.47
C VAL A 233 43.12 33.75 14.23
N ALA A 234 42.34 34.83 14.16
CA ALA A 234 42.60 36.06 14.90
C ALA A 234 42.38 35.95 16.43
N LYS A 235 41.76 34.87 16.92
CA LYS A 235 41.70 34.52 18.34
C LYS A 235 42.87 33.63 18.77
N GLN A 236 43.24 32.63 17.96
CA GLN A 236 44.34 31.72 18.31
C GLN A 236 45.75 32.36 18.14
N CYS A 237 45.86 33.46 17.38
CA CYS A 237 47.08 34.28 17.30
C CYS A 237 46.83 35.71 17.83
N PRO A 238 46.84 35.94 19.17
CA PRO A 238 46.60 37.26 19.75
C PRO A 238 47.76 38.24 19.49
N GLY A 239 49.01 37.84 19.67
CA GLY A 239 50.19 38.68 19.42
C GLY A 239 50.50 38.87 17.94
N GLU A 240 51.09 40.02 17.58
CA GLU A 240 51.53 40.32 16.20
C GLU A 240 52.93 39.76 15.87
N ASP A 241 53.81 39.68 16.87
CA ASP A 241 55.20 39.21 16.77
C ASP A 241 55.42 37.75 17.21
N GLU A 242 54.37 37.06 17.70
CA GLU A 242 54.48 35.68 18.18
C GLU A 242 54.60 34.68 17.01
N LEU A 243 55.81 34.18 16.79
CA LEU A 243 56.13 33.10 15.84
C LEU A 243 55.66 31.73 16.37
N LEU A 244 54.34 31.58 16.52
CA LEU A 244 53.67 30.31 16.81
C LEU A 244 53.85 29.32 15.64
N ASP A 245 53.82 28.02 15.90
CA ASP A 245 53.84 27.03 14.82
C ASP A 245 52.54 27.10 14.00
N THR A 246 52.70 27.29 12.69
CA THR A 246 51.63 27.26 11.71
C THR A 246 50.86 25.94 11.74
N GLY A 247 51.54 24.82 12.02
CA GLY A 247 50.91 23.49 12.14
C GLY A 247 50.00 23.38 13.36
N GLU A 248 50.52 23.70 14.55
CA GLU A 248 49.76 23.71 15.81
C GLU A 248 48.55 24.66 15.75
N VAL A 249 48.73 25.89 15.27
CA VAL A 249 47.62 26.85 15.12
C VAL A 249 46.55 26.32 14.16
N LEU A 250 46.94 25.68 13.05
CA LEU A 250 45.99 25.12 12.08
C LEU A 250 45.18 23.95 12.68
N GLU A 251 45.84 23.00 13.37
CA GLU A 251 45.15 21.89 14.03
C GLU A 251 44.24 22.36 15.18
N ASN A 252 44.65 23.38 15.96
CA ASN A 252 43.80 23.97 17.00
C ASN A 252 42.61 24.74 16.40
N CYS A 253 42.77 25.39 15.23
CA CYS A 253 41.64 25.94 14.49
C CYS A 253 40.68 24.84 14.00
N LYS A 254 41.17 23.73 13.44
CA LYS A 254 40.33 22.57 13.08
C LYS A 254 39.57 22.00 14.29
N ARG A 255 40.23 21.86 15.45
CA ARG A 255 39.60 21.42 16.71
C ARG A 255 38.44 22.34 17.14
N LYS A 256 38.59 23.67 17.01
CA LYS A 256 37.53 24.62 17.37
C LYS A 256 36.44 24.75 16.30
N LEU A 257 36.73 24.51 15.01
CA LEU A 257 35.68 24.34 13.98
C LEU A 257 34.85 23.08 14.21
N LEU A 258 35.44 21.98 14.70
CA LEU A 258 34.69 20.77 15.06
C LEU A 258 33.63 21.01 16.16
N LEU A 259 33.76 22.03 17.01
CA LEU A 259 32.72 22.37 17.99
C LEU A 259 31.42 22.88 17.36
N VAL A 260 31.51 23.54 16.20
CA VAL A 260 30.35 24.00 15.40
C VAL A 260 30.02 23.04 14.26
N GLY A 261 30.70 21.88 14.19
CA GLY A 261 30.44 20.85 13.19
C GLY A 261 29.10 20.15 13.44
N THR A 262 28.28 20.04 12.40
CA THR A 262 27.05 19.23 12.44
C THR A 262 27.42 17.75 12.29
N PRO A 263 26.80 16.81 13.03
CA PRO A 263 27.21 15.41 12.99
C PRO A 263 26.96 14.79 11.62
N GLN A 264 25.89 15.19 10.93
CA GLN A 264 25.65 14.86 9.53
C GLN A 264 26.78 15.39 8.63
N GLY A 265 27.24 16.63 8.81
CA GLY A 265 28.34 17.19 8.01
C GLY A 265 29.68 16.48 8.25
N ILE A 266 30.04 16.26 9.51
CA ILE A 266 31.27 15.57 9.90
C ILE A 266 31.25 14.08 9.50
N PHE A 267 30.07 13.45 9.47
CA PHE A 267 29.92 12.11 8.94
C PHE A 267 30.02 12.07 7.40
N ARG A 268 29.36 13.01 6.72
CA ARG A 268 29.37 13.18 5.26
C ARG A 268 30.78 13.41 4.69
N ALA A 269 31.71 13.90 5.52
CA ALA A 269 33.12 14.04 5.20
C ALA A 269 33.76 12.78 4.58
N THR A 270 33.27 11.57 4.90
CA THR A 270 33.73 10.32 4.27
C THR A 270 33.58 10.31 2.74
N ARG A 271 32.49 10.90 2.20
CA ARG A 271 32.23 11.00 0.75
C ARG A 271 32.78 12.30 0.11
N SER A 272 33.32 13.22 0.92
CA SER A 272 33.86 14.52 0.47
C SER A 272 35.14 14.40 -0.35
N ARG A 273 35.62 15.50 -0.94
CA ARG A 273 36.93 15.56 -1.60
C ARG A 273 38.06 15.20 -0.62
N LEU A 274 38.00 15.68 0.63
CA LEU A 274 38.95 15.35 1.69
C LEU A 274 38.91 13.85 2.06
N GLY A 275 37.71 13.25 2.08
CA GLY A 275 37.54 11.81 2.31
C GLY A 275 38.18 10.96 1.21
N LYS A 276 38.11 11.42 -0.04
CA LYS A 276 38.74 10.75 -1.19
C LYS A 276 40.26 10.97 -1.29
N SER A 277 40.79 12.10 -0.79
CA SER A 277 42.22 12.43 -0.87
C SER A 277 43.03 12.00 0.36
N VAL A 278 42.50 12.21 1.56
CA VAL A 278 43.18 11.94 2.85
C VAL A 278 42.21 11.27 3.84
N PRO A 279 41.74 10.03 3.57
CA PRO A 279 40.77 9.33 4.44
C PRO A 279 41.27 9.11 5.88
N GLN A 280 42.59 9.11 6.10
CA GLN A 280 43.18 9.02 7.45
C GLN A 280 42.91 10.27 8.29
N GLU A 281 42.85 11.46 7.67
CA GLU A 281 42.54 12.70 8.38
C GLU A 281 41.06 12.74 8.77
N VAL A 282 40.15 12.40 7.85
CA VAL A 282 38.71 12.28 8.16
C VAL A 282 38.46 11.27 9.29
N ARG A 283 39.12 10.12 9.27
CA ARG A 283 39.12 9.13 10.37
C ARG A 283 39.59 9.73 11.70
N LYS A 284 40.73 10.44 11.72
CA LYS A 284 41.25 11.13 12.91
C LYS A 284 40.22 12.14 13.45
N MET A 285 39.56 12.88 12.58
CA MET A 285 38.65 13.96 12.95
C MET A 285 37.29 13.45 13.42
N GLN A 286 36.69 12.44 12.78
CA GLN A 286 35.47 11.79 13.29
C GLN A 286 35.72 11.14 14.67
N ASN A 287 36.84 10.41 14.82
CA ASN A 287 37.24 9.81 16.10
C ASN A 287 37.57 10.81 17.22
N LEU A 288 37.78 12.09 16.88
CA LEU A 288 37.99 13.18 17.82
C LEU A 288 36.66 13.88 18.14
N TYR A 289 35.90 14.23 17.11
CA TYR A 289 34.57 14.85 17.19
C TYR A 289 33.63 14.02 18.07
N PHE A 290 33.53 12.71 17.85
CA PHE A 290 32.66 11.84 18.65
C PHE A 290 33.14 11.61 20.12
N LYS A 291 34.31 12.14 20.51
CA LYS A 291 34.76 12.17 21.92
C LYS A 291 34.39 13.48 22.63
N TYR A 292 33.90 14.49 21.92
CA TYR A 292 33.47 15.75 22.53
C TYR A 292 32.12 15.58 23.25
N PRO A 293 31.82 16.38 24.29
CA PRO A 293 30.59 16.24 25.10
C PRO A 293 29.32 16.79 24.41
N LEU A 294 29.15 16.53 23.11
CA LEU A 294 28.11 17.14 22.26
C LEU A 294 26.87 16.24 22.07
N TYR A 295 26.99 14.93 22.28
CA TYR A 295 25.94 13.94 21.92
C TYR A 295 25.00 13.57 23.07
N ASN A 296 25.30 14.02 24.29
CA ASN A 296 24.57 13.64 25.51
C ASN A 296 23.46 14.63 25.91
N GLY A 297 23.13 15.59 25.03
CA GLY A 297 22.16 16.65 25.28
C GLY A 297 22.76 17.88 25.98
N LEU A 298 21.98 18.95 26.02
CA LEU A 298 22.36 20.27 26.55
C LEU A 298 22.78 20.19 28.02
N GLN A 299 22.09 19.40 28.85
CA GLN A 299 22.42 19.28 30.27
C GLN A 299 23.86 18.77 30.47
N THR A 300 24.23 17.63 29.86
CA THR A 300 25.56 17.06 30.06
C THR A 300 26.66 17.89 29.40
N PHE A 301 26.38 18.59 28.29
CA PHE A 301 27.30 19.59 27.75
C PHE A 301 27.58 20.72 28.76
N LEU A 302 26.53 21.29 29.36
CA LEU A 302 26.66 22.35 30.35
C LEU A 302 27.35 21.85 31.63
N GLU A 303 26.94 20.71 32.19
CA GLU A 303 27.60 20.06 33.34
C GLU A 303 29.11 19.92 33.12
N THR A 304 29.51 19.36 31.97
CA THR A 304 30.92 19.20 31.58
C THR A 304 31.65 20.55 31.49
N THR A 305 30.96 21.63 31.10
CA THR A 305 31.51 22.99 31.02
C THR A 305 31.73 23.63 32.41
N LEU A 306 31.05 23.16 33.47
CA LEU A 306 31.26 23.62 34.86
C LEU A 306 32.23 22.75 35.67
N THR A 307 32.28 21.45 35.43
CA THR A 307 33.06 20.52 36.26
C THR A 307 34.56 20.53 35.97
N MET A 308 35.02 21.31 34.98
CA MET A 308 36.42 21.35 34.53
C MET A 308 37.41 21.66 35.67
N PRO A 309 38.35 20.76 35.97
CA PRO A 309 39.58 21.10 36.68
C PRO A 309 40.64 21.62 35.70
N ASP A 310 41.57 22.46 36.16
CA ASP A 310 42.54 23.20 35.32
C ASP A 310 43.64 22.35 34.62
N ASN A 311 43.47 21.03 34.45
CA ASN A 311 44.57 20.09 34.17
C ASN A 311 44.32 19.02 33.09
N GLU A 312 43.25 19.07 32.28
CA GLU A 312 43.04 18.14 31.16
C GLU A 312 43.07 18.81 29.78
N ALA A 313 43.46 18.09 28.72
CA ALA A 313 43.50 18.58 27.33
C ALA A 313 42.12 18.84 26.70
N SER A 314 41.05 18.57 27.45
CA SER A 314 39.66 18.98 27.23
C SER A 314 39.42 20.44 27.66
N SER A 315 40.22 20.99 28.58
CA SER A 315 40.15 22.36 29.08
C SER A 315 40.34 23.38 27.95
N ASP A 316 41.47 23.33 27.21
CA ASP A 316 41.81 24.26 26.11
C ASP A 316 40.73 24.41 25.02
N LEU A 317 39.87 23.40 24.88
CA LEU A 317 38.82 23.35 23.88
C LEU A 317 37.57 24.14 24.31
N LEU A 318 37.21 24.10 25.60
CA LEU A 318 36.04 24.80 26.15
C LEU A 318 36.40 26.03 26.99
N GLN A 319 37.68 26.30 27.21
CA GLN A 319 38.20 27.48 27.92
C GLN A 319 37.63 28.80 27.40
N ASP A 320 37.41 28.89 26.08
CA ASP A 320 36.77 30.00 25.37
C ASP A 320 35.39 30.40 25.95
N ALA A 321 34.72 29.53 26.72
CA ALA A 321 33.47 29.86 27.39
C ALA A 321 33.68 30.72 28.65
N TRP A 322 34.83 30.59 29.31
CA TRP A 322 35.19 31.30 30.55
C TRP A 322 35.98 32.59 30.29
N ASP A 323 36.14 32.97 29.02
CA ASP A 323 36.73 34.25 28.60
C ASP A 323 36.00 35.45 29.24
N ASN A 324 36.78 36.47 29.64
CA ASN A 324 36.28 37.75 30.16
C ASN A 324 35.47 37.66 31.48
N GLY A 325 35.92 36.87 32.45
CA GLY A 325 35.51 36.99 33.86
C GLY A 325 34.57 35.90 34.39
N PRO A 326 34.02 36.07 35.61
CA PRO A 326 33.30 35.01 36.31
C PRO A 326 32.02 34.56 35.59
N GLY A 327 31.84 33.24 35.51
CA GLY A 327 30.71 32.59 34.85
C GLY A 327 30.90 32.47 33.34
N PHE A 328 30.65 31.28 32.79
CA PHE A 328 30.80 31.04 31.35
C PHE A 328 29.72 31.71 30.47
N LYS A 329 30.05 31.91 29.19
CA LYS A 329 29.19 32.40 28.11
C LYS A 329 29.29 31.47 26.88
N THR A 330 28.16 30.90 26.45
CA THR A 330 28.12 30.01 25.27
C THR A 330 26.98 30.40 24.32
N VAL A 331 27.21 30.28 23.02
CA VAL A 331 26.15 30.19 22.00
C VAL A 331 26.07 28.74 21.55
N VAL A 332 24.90 28.13 21.72
CA VAL A 332 24.57 26.81 21.21
C VAL A 332 23.68 26.97 19.98
N MET A 333 24.05 26.34 18.87
CA MET A 333 23.24 26.22 17.66
C MET A 333 22.64 24.81 17.58
N THR A 334 21.39 24.69 17.15
CA THR A 334 20.68 23.41 17.06
C THR A 334 19.62 23.45 15.97
N HIS A 335 19.26 22.30 15.39
CA HIS A 335 18.05 22.16 14.56
C HIS A 335 16.85 21.65 15.37
N SER A 336 17.02 21.38 16.67
CA SER A 336 15.91 21.10 17.59
C SER A 336 14.92 22.27 17.65
N ASN A 337 13.62 21.98 17.73
CA ASN A 337 12.55 22.98 17.69
C ASN A 337 12.58 23.93 18.91
N ILE A 338 12.32 25.23 18.72
CA ILE A 338 12.18 26.23 19.80
C ILE A 338 11.02 25.94 20.76
N HIS A 339 10.12 25.02 20.42
CA HIS A 339 9.04 24.55 21.30
C HIS A 339 9.42 23.30 22.13
N THR A 340 10.61 22.71 21.94
CA THR A 340 11.11 21.61 22.77
C THR A 340 11.27 22.07 24.24
N PRO A 341 10.74 21.33 25.22
CA PRO A 341 10.75 21.74 26.62
C PRO A 341 12.12 21.54 27.27
N ILE A 342 12.89 22.61 27.44
CA ILE A 342 14.20 22.53 28.09
C ILE A 342 14.03 22.26 29.59
N GLN A 343 14.30 21.01 30.00
CA GLN A 343 14.34 20.58 31.39
C GLN A 343 15.79 20.32 31.79
N LEU A 344 16.39 21.22 32.57
CA LEU A 344 17.70 21.01 33.19
C LEU A 344 17.52 20.61 34.65
N GLY A 345 18.21 19.53 35.04
CA GLY A 345 18.33 19.14 36.44
C GLY A 345 19.35 19.96 37.24
N PRO A 346 19.48 19.71 38.56
CA PRO A 346 20.61 20.20 39.34
C PRO A 346 21.93 19.73 38.70
N PRO A 347 22.96 20.59 38.63
CA PRO A 347 23.19 21.76 39.49
C PRO A 347 22.51 23.07 39.06
N PHE A 348 21.79 23.12 37.92
CA PHE A 348 21.28 24.39 37.39
C PHE A 348 19.90 24.77 37.93
N ASN A 349 19.82 25.96 38.53
CA ASN A 349 18.55 26.70 38.60
C ASN A 349 18.45 27.57 37.34
N CYS A 350 17.54 27.21 36.42
CA CYS A 350 17.56 27.71 35.04
C CYS A 350 16.37 28.62 34.69
N LEU A 351 16.66 29.83 34.21
CA LEU A 351 15.72 30.77 33.62
C LEU A 351 15.73 30.65 32.09
N SER A 352 14.63 30.23 31.48
CA SER A 352 14.48 30.20 30.01
C SER A 352 13.66 31.40 29.51
N ILE A 353 14.18 32.10 28.50
CA ILE A 353 13.57 33.27 27.86
C ILE A 353 13.58 33.07 26.34
N LYS A 354 12.58 33.62 25.62
CA LYS A 354 12.53 33.66 24.14
C LYS A 354 12.66 35.11 23.65
N LEU A 355 13.50 35.36 22.66
CA LEU A 355 13.74 36.70 22.11
C LEU A 355 12.47 37.30 21.46
N GLY A 356 11.75 36.52 20.65
CA GLY A 356 10.45 36.92 20.07
C GLY A 356 9.30 37.15 21.07
N ALA A 357 9.54 37.08 22.39
CA ALA A 357 8.56 37.48 23.41
C ALA A 357 8.64 38.98 23.79
N PHE A 358 9.66 39.71 23.33
CA PHE A 358 9.82 41.15 23.61
C PHE A 358 9.37 42.02 22.44
N LYS A 359 8.79 43.18 22.76
CA LYS A 359 8.35 44.18 21.79
C LYS A 359 9.11 45.52 21.88
N SER A 360 10.04 45.64 22.82
CA SER A 360 10.99 46.76 22.91
C SER A 360 12.29 46.42 23.66
N GLU A 361 13.36 47.13 23.31
CA GLU A 361 14.67 47.19 23.97
C GLU A 361 14.51 47.45 25.47
N LYS A 362 13.51 48.26 25.86
CA LYS A 362 13.20 48.58 27.26
C LYS A 362 12.72 47.34 28.02
N GLN A 363 11.77 46.58 27.47
CA GLN A 363 11.27 45.34 28.07
C GLN A 363 12.40 44.30 28.22
N LEU A 364 13.19 44.11 27.15
CA LEU A 364 14.34 43.21 27.11
C LEU A 364 15.41 43.60 28.15
N THR A 365 15.80 44.88 28.19
CA THR A 365 16.81 45.38 29.13
C THR A 365 16.35 45.25 30.59
N THR A 366 15.10 45.58 30.90
CA THR A 366 14.54 45.40 32.25
C THR A 366 14.53 43.93 32.65
N ARG A 367 14.11 43.01 31.77
CA ARG A 367 14.11 41.57 32.09
C ARG A 367 15.51 41.01 32.26
N LEU A 368 16.48 41.44 31.46
CA LEU A 368 17.87 41.01 31.60
C LEU A 368 18.53 41.57 32.86
N LYS A 369 18.35 42.85 33.20
CA LYS A 369 18.85 43.40 34.48
C LYS A 369 18.25 42.67 35.69
N LYS A 370 16.97 42.30 35.64
CA LYS A 370 16.35 41.47 36.68
C LYS A 370 17.08 40.12 36.88
N TYR A 371 17.51 39.47 35.80
CA TYR A 371 18.26 38.21 35.90
C TYR A 371 19.60 38.37 36.65
N TRP A 372 20.36 39.44 36.35
CA TRP A 372 21.67 39.67 36.98
C TRP A 372 21.58 40.14 38.44
N PHE A 373 20.54 40.89 38.81
CA PHE A 373 20.47 41.60 40.10
C PHE A 373 19.38 41.13 41.08
N GLU A 374 18.33 40.43 40.64
CA GLU A 374 17.19 40.02 41.49
C GLU A 374 16.90 38.51 41.49
N ASP A 375 17.08 37.83 40.35
CA ASP A 375 16.70 36.42 40.19
C ASP A 375 17.68 35.44 40.87
N LYS A 376 17.15 34.32 41.35
CA LYS A 376 17.91 33.25 42.04
C LYS A 376 18.40 32.16 41.09
N GLU A 377 18.06 32.28 39.82
CA GLU A 377 18.41 31.39 38.73
C GLU A 377 19.84 31.68 38.28
N ASP A 378 20.71 30.68 38.31
CA ASP A 378 22.14 30.86 38.08
C ASP A 378 22.52 30.66 36.60
N LEU A 379 21.61 30.11 35.79
CA LEU A 379 21.75 29.99 34.34
C LEU A 379 20.60 30.69 33.61
N LEU A 380 20.92 31.60 32.70
CA LEU A 380 20.01 32.14 31.69
C LEU A 380 20.16 31.35 30.39
N ILE A 381 19.06 30.77 29.90
CA ILE A 381 18.93 30.30 28.52
C ILE A 381 18.12 31.31 27.72
N PHE A 382 18.73 31.87 26.69
CA PHE A 382 18.14 32.89 25.84
C PHE A 382 17.90 32.32 24.43
N GLN A 383 16.70 31.82 24.19
CA GLN A 383 16.30 31.16 22.95
C GLN A 383 15.97 32.19 21.86
N CYS A 384 16.39 31.92 20.63
CA CYS A 384 16.11 32.73 19.46
C CYS A 384 16.03 31.87 18.19
N ARG A 385 15.26 32.32 17.19
CA ARG A 385 15.17 31.70 15.86
C ARG A 385 15.66 32.70 14.79
N PRO A 386 16.64 32.36 13.95
CA PRO A 386 17.13 33.23 12.87
C PRO A 386 16.05 33.88 12.00
N THR A 387 15.10 33.08 11.51
CA THR A 387 14.08 33.52 10.54
C THR A 387 13.05 34.51 11.10
N THR A 388 12.98 34.71 12.42
CA THR A 388 12.14 35.75 13.05
C THR A 388 12.96 36.79 13.82
N ASP A 389 14.07 36.40 14.44
CA ASP A 389 14.73 37.18 15.48
C ASP A 389 16.09 37.78 15.06
N ALA A 390 16.64 37.42 13.90
CA ALA A 390 18.01 37.75 13.49
C ALA A 390 18.37 39.25 13.65
N VAL A 391 17.45 40.13 13.26
CA VAL A 391 17.59 41.60 13.33
C VAL A 391 17.73 42.10 14.78
N HIS A 392 17.32 41.31 15.77
CA HIS A 392 17.38 41.64 17.20
C HIS A 392 18.45 40.84 17.95
N MET A 393 18.96 39.73 17.39
CA MET A 393 19.92 38.85 18.06
C MET A 393 21.22 39.55 18.46
N LEU A 394 21.76 40.44 17.62
CA LEU A 394 22.99 41.18 17.93
C LEU A 394 22.77 42.23 19.03
N LEU A 395 21.66 42.98 18.96
CA LEU A 395 21.24 43.90 20.02
C LEU A 395 21.08 43.18 21.36
N ALA A 396 20.41 42.02 21.37
CA ALA A 396 20.20 41.21 22.56
C ALA A 396 21.54 40.73 23.18
N LYS A 397 22.45 40.20 22.36
CA LYS A 397 23.82 39.84 22.78
C LYS A 397 24.52 41.02 23.45
N THR A 398 24.53 42.20 22.82
CA THR A 398 25.17 43.39 23.40
C THR A 398 24.51 43.85 24.72
N ILE A 399 23.19 43.77 24.85
CA ILE A 399 22.52 44.08 26.13
C ILE A 399 22.93 43.07 27.22
N ILE A 400 23.04 41.78 26.89
CA ILE A 400 23.53 40.75 27.82
C ILE A 400 24.97 41.05 28.26
N ASP A 401 25.88 41.31 27.33
CA ASP A 401 27.29 41.62 27.62
C ASP A 401 27.43 42.93 28.44
N ASN A 402 26.64 43.96 28.15
CA ASN A 402 26.62 45.19 28.95
C ASN A 402 26.11 44.96 30.38
N CYS A 403 25.00 44.24 30.55
CA CYS A 403 24.46 43.93 31.88
C CYS A 403 25.41 43.03 32.70
N ARG A 404 26.13 42.11 32.04
CA ARG A 404 27.24 41.34 32.66
C ARG A 404 28.36 42.27 33.13
N GLN A 405 28.78 43.24 32.31
CA GLN A 405 29.84 44.19 32.70
C GLN A 405 29.42 45.04 33.91
N GLU A 406 28.17 45.54 33.94
CA GLU A 406 27.64 46.24 35.12
C GLU A 406 27.64 45.35 36.38
N TYR A 407 27.24 44.08 36.24
CA TYR A 407 27.22 43.09 37.32
C TYR A 407 28.63 42.78 37.86
N VAL A 408 29.59 42.49 36.98
CA VAL A 408 30.98 42.18 37.35
C VAL A 408 31.71 43.40 37.96
N GLN A 409 31.32 44.63 37.61
CA GLN A 409 31.82 45.85 38.26
C GLN A 409 31.25 46.08 39.68
N GLN A 410 30.09 45.50 40.00
CA GLN A 410 29.40 45.70 41.29
C GLN A 410 29.65 44.55 42.28
N PHE A 411 29.90 43.32 41.81
CA PHE A 411 30.07 42.13 42.64
C PHE A 411 31.49 41.56 42.56
N THR A 412 32.29 41.84 43.58
CA THR A 412 33.66 41.28 43.73
C THR A 412 33.73 40.01 44.59
N ASP A 413 32.67 39.66 45.33
CA ASP A 413 32.61 38.46 46.17
C ASP A 413 32.12 37.22 45.40
N SER A 414 32.69 36.06 45.73
CA SER A 414 32.85 34.93 44.79
C SER A 414 31.80 33.81 44.87
N SER A 415 30.69 34.01 45.59
CA SER A 415 29.78 32.91 45.99
C SER A 415 28.71 32.51 44.96
N LEU A 416 28.28 33.42 44.08
CA LEU A 416 27.26 33.17 43.06
C LEU A 416 27.81 33.51 41.68
N LYS A 417 27.91 32.50 40.80
CA LYS A 417 28.33 32.67 39.40
C LYS A 417 27.07 32.64 38.52
N LYS A 418 26.74 33.76 37.88
CA LYS A 418 25.70 33.81 36.84
C LYS A 418 26.26 33.38 35.48
N HIS A 419 25.49 32.60 34.73
CA HIS A 419 25.90 31.89 33.53
C HIS A 419 24.93 32.17 32.38
N VAL A 420 25.41 32.25 31.12
CA VAL A 420 24.52 32.51 29.97
C VAL A 420 24.77 31.56 28.80
N CYS A 421 23.68 30.98 28.32
CA CYS A 421 23.60 30.21 27.08
C CYS A 421 22.62 30.90 26.12
N ILE A 422 23.10 31.41 24.98
CA ILE A 422 22.22 31.82 23.87
C ILE A 422 21.94 30.57 23.03
N LEU A 423 20.67 30.24 22.81
CA LEU A 423 20.27 29.06 22.07
C LEU A 423 19.64 29.48 20.73
N VAL A 424 20.29 29.11 19.63
CA VAL A 424 19.89 29.45 18.26
C VAL A 424 19.25 28.24 17.59
N HIS A 425 17.96 28.34 17.32
CA HIS A 425 17.17 27.30 16.66
C HIS A 425 17.20 27.50 15.15
N MET A 426 18.12 26.80 14.48
CA MET A 426 18.41 26.84 13.05
C MET A 426 17.30 26.16 12.22
N ASP A 427 16.98 26.74 11.06
CA ASP A 427 16.10 26.11 10.07
C ASP A 427 16.95 25.50 8.93
N HIS A 428 16.73 24.22 8.58
CA HIS A 428 17.54 23.50 7.58
C HIS A 428 17.57 24.11 6.16
N ASN A 429 16.65 25.04 5.86
CA ASN A 429 16.46 25.62 4.52
C ASN A 429 16.76 27.14 4.45
N SER A 430 17.19 27.79 5.53
CA SER A 430 17.38 29.24 5.56
C SER A 430 18.80 29.66 5.14
N SER A 431 18.94 30.29 3.96
CA SER A 431 20.21 30.81 3.43
C SER A 431 20.53 32.26 3.81
N GLU A 432 19.70 32.93 4.62
CA GLU A 432 19.85 34.35 4.96
C GLU A 432 20.38 34.56 6.39
N THR A 433 21.71 34.68 6.52
CA THR A 433 22.40 34.91 7.80
C THR A 433 22.42 36.40 8.18
N GLY A 434 21.23 36.95 8.47
CA GLY A 434 21.05 38.30 9.03
C GLY A 434 21.59 38.50 10.46
N TRP A 435 22.07 37.42 11.08
CA TRP A 435 22.75 37.36 12.37
C TRP A 435 24.10 36.68 12.15
N GLN A 436 25.18 37.20 12.75
CA GLN A 436 26.53 36.65 12.59
C GLN A 436 27.28 36.79 13.91
N PHE A 437 27.63 35.66 14.55
CA PHE A 437 28.45 35.66 15.76
C PHE A 437 29.86 35.19 15.43
N ASN A 438 30.86 35.97 15.84
CA ASN A 438 32.28 35.71 15.57
C ASN A 438 32.99 35.08 16.79
N PHE A 439 34.03 34.28 16.54
CA PHE A 439 34.79 33.61 17.61
C PHE A 439 35.50 34.61 18.55
N LEU A 440 35.79 35.82 18.08
CA LEU A 440 36.43 36.89 18.86
C LEU A 440 35.49 37.58 19.86
N SER A 441 34.19 37.29 19.84
CA SER A 441 33.20 37.94 20.70
C SER A 441 33.30 37.56 22.19
N GLY A 442 34.22 36.68 22.57
CA GLY A 442 34.35 36.17 23.94
C GLY A 442 33.16 35.32 24.36
N TRP A 443 32.52 34.64 23.42
CA TRP A 443 31.52 33.60 23.63
C TRP A 443 32.03 32.31 23.00
N LEU A 444 31.88 31.16 23.68
CA LEU A 444 32.10 29.85 23.05
C LEU A 444 31.01 29.59 22.01
N LEU A 445 31.37 29.12 20.80
CA LEU A 445 30.41 28.72 19.77
C LEU A 445 30.36 27.19 19.67
N VAL A 446 29.17 26.60 19.78
CA VAL A 446 28.97 25.13 19.77
C VAL A 446 27.73 24.77 18.95
N TYR A 447 27.75 23.62 18.28
CA TYR A 447 26.56 22.97 17.74
C TYR A 447 26.15 21.76 18.61
N LEU A 448 24.87 21.67 18.96
CA LEU A 448 24.26 20.49 19.60
C LEU A 448 23.08 20.00 18.75
N ASP A 449 23.14 18.76 18.30
CA ASP A 449 22.11 18.17 17.42
C ASP A 449 20.79 17.96 18.16
N ARG A 450 20.87 17.52 19.42
CA ARG A 450 19.74 17.33 20.33
C ARG A 450 19.95 18.09 21.62
N LEU A 451 18.89 18.68 22.15
CA LEU A 451 18.88 19.34 23.46
C LEU A 451 18.62 18.34 24.58
N ASP A 452 17.71 17.39 24.34
CA ASP A 452 17.38 16.33 25.29
C ASP A 452 18.47 15.24 25.31
N LYS A 453 18.59 14.54 26.44
CA LYS A 453 19.42 13.35 26.56
C LYS A 453 18.82 12.22 25.71
N PRO A 454 19.56 11.60 24.77
CA PRO A 454 18.98 10.64 23.84
C PRO A 454 18.74 9.26 24.49
N ASN A 455 17.65 8.60 24.09
CA ASN A 455 17.22 7.31 24.66
C ASN A 455 18.21 6.16 24.36
N SER A 456 18.68 6.07 23.12
CA SER A 456 19.83 5.24 22.71
C SER A 456 21.00 6.16 22.36
N LYS A 457 22.23 5.64 22.43
CA LYS A 457 23.42 6.42 22.06
C LYS A 457 23.52 6.49 20.53
N LEU A 458 23.88 7.65 19.96
CA LEU A 458 24.14 7.78 18.52
C LEU A 458 25.16 6.73 18.02
N HIS A 459 26.20 6.47 18.82
CA HIS A 459 27.19 5.40 18.63
C HIS A 459 26.62 4.00 18.39
N ALA A 460 25.40 3.72 18.85
CA ALA A 460 24.79 2.39 18.72
C ALA A 460 24.12 2.17 17.34
N LEU A 461 23.90 3.25 16.56
CA LEU A 461 23.43 3.21 15.17
C LEU A 461 24.57 3.39 14.14
N LEU A 462 25.76 3.74 14.63
CA LEU A 462 26.98 3.89 13.85
C LEU A 462 27.77 2.56 13.83
N GLU A 463 28.43 2.27 12.71
CA GLU A 463 29.21 1.04 12.43
C GLU A 463 28.45 -0.29 12.58
N LYS A 464 27.12 -0.24 12.47
CA LYS A 464 26.23 -1.41 12.41
C LYS A 464 25.43 -1.45 11.10
N SER A 465 25.06 -2.66 10.70
CA SER A 465 23.98 -2.87 9.73
C SER A 465 22.60 -2.70 10.39
N ILE A 466 21.56 -2.45 9.60
CA ILE A 466 20.15 -2.47 10.03
C ILE A 466 19.83 -3.81 10.73
N VAL A 467 20.32 -4.93 10.20
CA VAL A 467 20.08 -6.27 10.81
C VAL A 467 20.75 -6.40 12.19
N ASP A 468 21.96 -5.86 12.37
CA ASP A 468 22.65 -5.85 13.68
C ASP A 468 21.92 -4.92 14.67
N ILE A 469 21.48 -3.72 14.24
CA ILE A 469 20.71 -2.75 15.04
C ILE A 469 19.40 -3.35 15.59
N LEU A 470 18.70 -4.14 14.77
CA LEU A 470 17.45 -4.79 15.16
C LEU A 470 17.68 -5.96 16.13
N LYS A 471 18.75 -6.74 15.93
CA LYS A 471 19.11 -7.86 16.82
C LYS A 471 19.60 -7.41 18.20
N GLU A 472 20.27 -6.25 18.28
CA GLU A 472 20.69 -5.65 19.56
C GLU A 472 19.58 -4.85 20.27
N GLY A 473 18.45 -4.59 19.60
CA GLY A 473 17.29 -3.91 20.20
C GLY A 473 17.37 -2.39 20.25
N ASP A 474 18.35 -1.76 19.58
CA ASP A 474 18.48 -0.29 19.47
C ASP A 474 17.28 0.37 18.75
N VAL A 475 16.56 -0.41 17.94
CA VAL A 475 15.23 -0.09 17.40
C VAL A 475 14.33 -1.30 17.61
N SER A 476 13.23 -1.13 18.35
CA SER A 476 12.25 -2.22 18.57
C SER A 476 11.57 -2.60 17.25
N LEU A 477 11.90 -3.79 16.76
CA LEU A 477 11.29 -4.41 15.57
C LEU A 477 9.78 -4.62 15.81
N HIS A 478 9.43 -5.23 16.94
CA HIS A 478 8.05 -5.50 17.37
C HIS A 478 7.16 -4.25 17.38
N ASP A 479 7.61 -3.16 18.04
CA ASP A 479 6.84 -1.92 18.10
C ASP A 479 6.76 -1.20 16.76
N THR A 480 7.79 -1.35 15.91
CA THR A 480 7.79 -0.77 14.56
C THR A 480 6.82 -1.50 13.64
N ILE A 481 6.78 -2.83 13.67
CA ILE A 481 5.78 -3.63 12.96
C ILE A 481 4.37 -3.24 13.42
N LYS A 482 4.16 -3.17 14.74
CA LYS A 482 2.88 -2.75 15.35
C LYS A 482 2.44 -1.34 14.97
N GLN A 483 3.38 -0.39 14.84
CA GLN A 483 3.10 0.98 14.38
C GLN A 483 2.77 1.04 12.88
N ASN A 484 3.45 0.22 12.07
CA ASN A 484 3.33 0.26 10.60
C ASN A 484 2.25 -0.68 10.03
N PHE A 485 1.68 -1.59 10.83
CA PHE A 485 0.64 -2.54 10.38
C PHE A 485 -0.55 -1.87 9.71
N LEU A 486 -1.07 -0.78 10.28
CA LEU A 486 -2.18 -0.03 9.70
C LEU A 486 -1.80 0.60 8.35
N TRP A 487 -0.59 1.14 8.22
CA TRP A 487 -0.09 1.68 6.97
C TRP A 487 0.01 0.57 5.91
N ALA A 488 0.59 -0.58 6.27
CA ALA A 488 0.77 -1.72 5.37
C ALA A 488 -0.55 -2.29 4.82
N LEU A 489 -1.63 -2.31 5.61
CA LEU A 489 -2.96 -2.78 5.19
C LEU A 489 -3.77 -1.75 4.37
N SER A 490 -3.57 -0.45 4.62
CA SER A 490 -4.46 0.62 4.11
C SER A 490 -3.87 1.50 3.01
N THR A 491 -2.54 1.59 2.91
CA THR A 491 -1.87 2.59 2.04
C THR A 491 -1.28 2.01 0.74
N PRO A 492 -0.59 0.85 0.72
CA PRO A 492 0.00 0.32 -0.52
C PRO A 492 -0.98 -0.54 -1.35
N ILE A 493 -2.09 -1.00 -0.79
CA ILE A 493 -3.02 -1.94 -1.43
C ILE A 493 -4.28 -1.23 -1.94
N VAL A 494 -4.63 -1.42 -3.20
CA VAL A 494 -5.94 -1.13 -3.78
C VAL A 494 -6.73 -2.42 -3.87
N TYR A 495 -7.97 -2.46 -3.37
CA TYR A 495 -8.87 -3.59 -3.53
C TYR A 495 -9.75 -3.35 -4.76
N ALA A 496 -9.84 -4.31 -5.68
CA ALA A 496 -10.70 -4.18 -6.87
C ALA A 496 -12.20 -4.27 -6.54
N GLY A 497 -12.53 -4.98 -5.46
CA GLY A 497 -13.89 -5.10 -4.92
C GLY A 497 -14.21 -4.08 -3.81
N LYS A 498 -15.09 -4.48 -2.88
CA LYS A 498 -15.42 -3.67 -1.70
C LYS A 498 -14.20 -3.58 -0.76
N GLN A 499 -13.72 -2.36 -0.50
CA GLN A 499 -12.67 -2.14 0.50
C GLN A 499 -13.10 -2.65 1.90
N PRO A 500 -12.19 -3.22 2.70
CA PRO A 500 -12.48 -3.64 4.07
C PRO A 500 -12.83 -2.41 4.94
N SER A 501 -13.74 -2.58 5.91
CA SER A 501 -14.03 -1.49 6.85
C SER A 501 -12.85 -1.28 7.81
N LEU A 502 -12.72 -0.06 8.33
CA LEU A 502 -11.69 0.26 9.32
C LEU A 502 -11.81 -0.64 10.56
N ASP A 503 -13.03 -1.01 10.96
CA ASP A 503 -13.28 -1.91 12.09
C ASP A 503 -12.62 -3.28 11.87
N VAL A 504 -12.86 -3.92 10.72
CA VAL A 504 -12.26 -5.21 10.34
C VAL A 504 -10.73 -5.12 10.29
N VAL A 505 -10.19 -4.04 9.70
CA VAL A 505 -8.74 -3.79 9.70
C VAL A 505 -8.19 -3.64 11.13
N THR A 506 -8.89 -2.94 12.02
CA THR A 506 -8.47 -2.82 13.42
C THR A 506 -8.60 -4.12 14.20
N ASP A 507 -9.58 -4.97 13.93
CA ASP A 507 -9.74 -6.28 14.58
C ASP A 507 -8.66 -7.27 14.14
N ILE A 508 -8.28 -7.27 12.86
CA ILE A 508 -7.13 -8.03 12.34
C ILE A 508 -5.85 -7.57 13.05
N ILE A 509 -5.55 -6.26 13.07
CA ILE A 509 -4.35 -5.70 13.72
C ILE A 509 -4.35 -5.99 15.22
N CYS A 510 -5.49 -5.81 15.90
CA CYS A 510 -5.60 -6.10 17.33
C CYS A 510 -5.45 -7.58 17.65
N SER A 511 -5.86 -8.49 16.76
CA SER A 511 -5.74 -9.94 16.97
C SER A 511 -4.33 -10.44 16.65
N ALA A 512 -3.72 -9.95 15.56
CA ALA A 512 -2.31 -10.14 15.25
C ALA A 512 -1.40 -9.68 16.41
N CYS A 513 -1.61 -8.46 16.91
CA CYS A 513 -0.80 -7.89 17.99
C CYS A 513 -1.03 -8.54 19.38
N LYS A 514 -2.05 -9.39 19.57
CA LYS A 514 -2.21 -10.21 20.78
C LYS A 514 -1.34 -11.47 20.71
N SER A 515 -1.13 -12.04 19.52
CA SER A 515 -0.38 -13.29 19.35
C SER A 515 1.11 -13.04 19.20
N LYS A 516 1.88 -13.36 20.26
CA LYS A 516 3.35 -13.36 20.20
C LYS A 516 3.90 -14.33 19.16
N GLU A 517 3.25 -15.47 18.98
CA GLU A 517 3.63 -16.46 17.95
C GLU A 517 3.54 -15.86 16.54
N PHE A 518 2.43 -15.15 16.25
CA PHE A 518 2.20 -14.54 14.95
C PHE A 518 3.18 -13.39 14.68
N MET A 519 3.35 -12.49 15.65
CA MET A 519 4.34 -11.40 15.58
C MET A 519 5.76 -11.91 15.31
N GLY A 520 6.16 -13.00 15.98
CA GLY A 520 7.47 -13.64 15.77
C GLY A 520 7.70 -14.11 14.32
N CYS A 521 6.64 -14.53 13.61
CA CYS A 521 6.74 -14.92 12.20
C CYS A 521 7.07 -13.71 11.30
N PHE A 522 6.42 -12.57 11.53
CA PHE A 522 6.75 -11.32 10.81
C PHE A 522 8.16 -10.84 11.16
N GLU A 523 8.56 -10.91 12.42
CA GLU A 523 9.90 -10.53 12.87
C GLU A 523 10.99 -11.38 12.17
N GLU A 524 10.82 -12.70 12.10
CA GLU A 524 11.72 -13.61 11.39
C GLU A 524 11.72 -13.39 9.87
N ALA A 525 10.56 -13.33 9.22
CA ALA A 525 10.46 -13.13 7.78
C ALA A 525 11.06 -11.79 7.33
N ILE A 526 10.88 -10.72 8.10
CA ILE A 526 11.49 -9.41 7.81
C ILE A 526 13.02 -9.47 7.97
N LEU A 527 13.54 -10.10 9.03
CA LEU A 527 14.98 -10.27 9.22
C LEU A 527 15.62 -11.13 8.12
N ASN A 528 14.95 -12.20 7.68
CA ASN A 528 15.39 -13.04 6.57
C ASN A 528 15.36 -12.27 5.24
N TRP A 529 14.27 -11.53 4.95
CA TRP A 529 14.16 -10.72 3.74
C TRP A 529 15.25 -9.63 3.67
N LEU A 530 15.52 -8.93 4.76
CA LEU A 530 16.60 -7.93 4.84
C LEU A 530 17.98 -8.58 4.60
N THR A 531 18.22 -9.76 5.18
CA THR A 531 19.48 -10.50 5.02
C THR A 531 19.70 -10.94 3.57
N VAL A 532 18.64 -11.40 2.87
CA VAL A 532 18.72 -11.86 1.47
C VAL A 532 18.81 -10.69 0.48
N ASN A 533 18.01 -9.62 0.66
CA ASN A 533 17.86 -8.54 -0.33
C ASN A 533 18.95 -7.45 -0.26
N GLY A 534 20.16 -7.83 0.17
CA GLY A 534 21.33 -6.97 0.06
C GLY A 534 21.48 -5.90 1.13
N PHE A 535 20.73 -5.93 2.24
CA PHE A 535 21.04 -5.13 3.45
C PHE A 535 22.23 -5.74 4.24
N SER A 536 23.13 -6.43 3.52
CA SER A 536 24.50 -6.78 3.90
C SER A 536 25.37 -5.51 3.89
N GLU A 537 24.91 -4.50 4.63
CA GLU A 537 25.54 -3.20 4.73
C GLU A 537 26.93 -3.34 5.34
N THR A 538 27.90 -2.72 4.70
CA THR A 538 29.29 -2.72 5.13
C THR A 538 29.40 -2.08 6.52
N ARG A 539 29.69 -2.90 7.54
CA ARG A 539 29.79 -2.49 8.96
C ARG A 539 30.75 -1.32 9.25
N SER A 540 31.61 -0.93 8.31
CA SER A 540 32.50 0.21 8.49
C SER A 540 31.84 1.53 8.05
N LEU A 541 31.87 2.54 8.92
CA LEU A 541 31.52 3.94 8.61
C LEU A 541 32.30 4.56 7.44
N PHE A 542 33.37 3.90 7.01
CA PHE A 542 34.32 4.39 6.02
C PHE A 542 34.21 3.71 4.66
N ASP A 543 33.24 2.82 4.47
CA ASP A 543 32.88 2.36 3.14
C ASP A 543 32.06 3.44 2.41
N SER A 544 32.19 3.53 1.09
CA SER A 544 31.37 4.46 0.29
C SER A 544 29.91 4.00 0.19
N ASN A 545 29.63 2.71 0.44
CA ASN A 545 28.32 2.07 0.28
C ASN A 545 27.53 1.90 1.59
N ALA A 546 27.96 2.54 2.69
CA ALA A 546 27.26 2.46 3.97
C ALA A 546 25.95 3.29 3.97
N TRP A 547 24.83 2.68 4.33
CA TRP A 547 23.48 3.29 4.29
C TRP A 547 23.37 4.60 5.08
N GLN A 548 24.10 4.73 6.20
CA GLN A 548 24.12 5.96 6.99
C GLN A 548 24.59 7.17 6.15
N LEU A 549 25.48 6.95 5.17
CA LEU A 549 25.98 8.01 4.29
C LEU A 549 24.95 8.43 3.25
N ASP A 550 24.03 7.56 2.86
CA ASP A 550 22.91 7.90 1.97
C ASP A 550 21.88 8.77 2.70
N VAL A 551 21.48 8.37 3.92
CA VAL A 551 20.63 9.19 4.80
C VAL A 551 21.24 10.58 5.07
N VAL A 552 22.55 10.64 5.26
CA VAL A 552 23.29 11.90 5.50
C VAL A 552 23.53 12.73 4.23
N CYS A 553 23.40 12.13 3.04
CA CYS A 553 23.39 12.85 1.77
C CYS A 553 21.99 13.33 1.36
N ASP A 554 20.92 12.76 1.92
CA ASP A 554 19.55 13.19 1.67
C ASP A 554 19.14 14.39 2.53
N LYS A 555 19.11 15.58 1.91
CA LYS A 555 18.65 16.82 2.54
C LYS A 555 17.16 16.79 2.93
N GLN A 556 16.33 15.98 2.27
CA GLN A 556 14.91 15.84 2.63
C GLN A 556 14.71 14.91 3.83
N ALA A 557 15.42 13.77 3.90
CA ALA A 557 15.39 12.91 5.09
C ALA A 557 15.87 13.65 6.35
N LEU A 558 16.95 14.43 6.23
CA LEU A 558 17.43 15.30 7.30
C LEU A 558 16.43 16.42 7.62
N GLY A 559 15.94 17.17 6.62
CA GLY A 559 15.01 18.29 6.82
C GLY A 559 13.63 17.89 7.40
N ASN A 560 13.22 16.64 7.24
CA ASN A 560 12.02 16.06 7.85
C ASN A 560 12.25 15.47 9.26
N SER A 561 13.45 15.63 9.83
CA SER A 561 13.86 15.09 11.13
C SER A 561 14.43 16.20 12.02
N SER A 562 14.32 16.08 13.34
CA SER A 562 14.89 17.07 14.28
C SER A 562 16.38 16.88 14.58
N SER A 563 16.93 15.73 14.21
CA SER A 563 18.31 15.32 14.49
C SER A 563 18.77 14.18 13.57
N LEU A 564 20.09 13.99 13.46
CA LEU A 564 20.68 12.86 12.72
C LEU A 564 20.21 11.50 13.26
N GLN A 565 20.11 11.36 14.59
CA GLN A 565 19.64 10.13 15.22
C GLN A 565 18.21 9.78 14.77
N GLU A 566 17.32 10.77 14.72
CA GLU A 566 15.95 10.58 14.27
C GLU A 566 15.89 10.24 12.78
N ALA A 567 16.70 10.89 11.92
CA ALA A 567 16.78 10.56 10.49
C ALA A 567 17.24 9.10 10.26
N LEU A 568 18.26 8.66 10.98
CA LEU A 568 18.75 7.27 10.92
C LEU A 568 17.68 6.28 11.42
N GLN A 569 17.03 6.55 12.55
CA GLN A 569 15.95 5.69 13.06
C GLN A 569 14.73 5.67 12.14
N ARG A 570 14.38 6.80 11.52
CA ARG A 570 13.29 6.90 10.53
C ARG A 570 13.60 6.07 9.29
N HIS A 571 14.82 6.09 8.79
CA HIS A 571 15.25 5.24 7.68
C HIS A 571 15.18 3.75 8.03
N VAL A 572 15.66 3.33 9.21
CA VAL A 572 15.50 1.94 9.69
C VAL A 572 14.02 1.53 9.70
N LYS A 573 13.13 2.38 10.23
CA LYS A 573 11.67 2.12 10.24
C LYS A 573 11.03 2.05 8.86
N GLN A 574 11.59 2.76 7.87
CA GLN A 574 11.13 2.72 6.48
C GLN A 574 11.63 1.47 5.75
N CYS A 575 12.88 1.05 5.97
CA CYS A 575 13.40 -0.22 5.45
C CYS A 575 12.62 -1.43 5.99
N LEU A 576 12.07 -1.32 7.21
CA LEU A 576 11.16 -2.31 7.80
C LEU A 576 9.75 -2.29 7.19
N SER A 577 9.27 -1.15 6.68
CA SER A 577 7.90 -1.08 6.17
C SER A 577 7.74 -1.72 4.79
N TRP A 578 8.82 -1.80 3.99
CA TRP A 578 8.82 -2.49 2.70
C TRP A 578 8.48 -3.99 2.79
N PRO A 579 9.24 -4.84 3.51
CA PRO A 579 8.90 -6.26 3.64
C PRO A 579 7.60 -6.48 4.41
N LEU A 580 7.28 -5.64 5.41
CA LEU A 580 6.00 -5.73 6.12
C LEU A 580 4.82 -5.58 5.16
N ALA A 581 4.83 -4.57 4.29
CA ALA A 581 3.78 -4.37 3.30
C ALA A 581 3.74 -5.47 2.22
N MET A 582 4.88 -6.07 1.87
CA MET A 582 4.93 -7.24 0.98
C MET A 582 4.30 -8.49 1.62
N ILE A 583 4.65 -8.79 2.87
CA ILE A 583 4.05 -9.90 3.65
C ILE A 583 2.54 -9.68 3.78
N VAL A 584 2.13 -8.47 4.18
CA VAL A 584 0.72 -8.09 4.33
C VAL A 584 -0.04 -8.25 3.00
N TYR A 585 0.52 -7.77 1.88
CA TYR A 585 -0.10 -7.92 0.56
C TYR A 585 -0.25 -9.39 0.13
N GLN A 586 0.74 -10.24 0.40
CA GLN A 586 0.65 -11.67 0.08
C GLN A 586 -0.36 -12.40 1.00
N LEU A 587 -0.50 -11.99 2.26
CA LEU A 587 -1.53 -12.50 3.18
C LEU A 587 -2.94 -12.05 2.79
N GLU A 588 -3.11 -10.80 2.34
CA GLU A 588 -4.35 -10.31 1.74
C GLU A 588 -4.70 -11.13 0.48
N CYS A 589 -3.76 -11.29 -0.46
CA CYS A 589 -3.98 -12.00 -1.72
C CYS A 589 -4.19 -13.52 -1.57
N SER A 590 -3.78 -14.10 -0.45
CA SER A 590 -4.04 -15.52 -0.12
C SER A 590 -5.22 -15.70 0.85
N SER A 591 -5.81 -14.60 1.35
CA SER A 591 -6.82 -14.56 2.41
C SER A 591 -6.42 -15.35 3.69
N ALA A 592 -5.12 -15.42 3.98
CA ALA A 592 -4.57 -16.32 5.00
C ALA A 592 -4.67 -15.82 6.46
N TRP A 593 -5.31 -14.67 6.71
CA TRP A 593 -5.48 -14.11 8.07
C TRP A 593 -6.36 -14.98 8.96
N ALA A 594 -7.52 -15.40 8.45
CA ALA A 594 -8.52 -16.14 9.23
C ALA A 594 -7.99 -17.51 9.70
N SER A 595 -7.29 -18.23 8.82
CA SER A 595 -6.67 -19.53 9.10
C SER A 595 -5.58 -19.54 10.17
N PHE A 596 -5.14 -18.36 10.65
CA PHE A 596 -4.37 -18.25 11.89
C PHE A 596 -5.19 -17.63 13.03
N LEU A 597 -5.87 -16.50 12.78
CA LEU A 597 -6.49 -15.68 13.83
C LEU A 597 -7.74 -16.34 14.45
N HIS A 598 -8.40 -17.29 13.78
CA HIS A 598 -9.50 -18.06 14.37
C HIS A 598 -9.04 -19.20 15.29
N TYR A 599 -7.78 -19.64 15.18
CA TYR A 599 -7.22 -20.76 15.95
C TYR A 599 -6.22 -20.29 17.02
N LEU A 600 -6.56 -19.20 17.72
CA LEU A 600 -5.82 -18.65 18.85
C LEU A 600 -6.10 -19.38 20.18
N GLY A 601 -6.77 -20.53 20.15
CA GLY A 601 -7.02 -21.38 21.31
C GLY A 601 -5.85 -22.29 21.68
N ASP A 602 -5.86 -22.81 22.91
CA ASP A 602 -4.84 -23.74 23.43
C ASP A 602 -5.22 -25.23 23.22
N LYS A 603 -6.15 -25.53 22.30
CA LYS A 603 -6.47 -26.93 21.94
C LYS A 603 -5.34 -27.51 21.09
N GLU A 604 -5.10 -28.80 21.22
CA GLU A 604 -4.05 -29.51 20.47
C GLU A 604 -4.20 -29.33 18.94
N ALA A 605 -5.42 -29.44 18.41
CA ALA A 605 -5.71 -29.18 17.00
C ALA A 605 -5.44 -27.72 16.58
N ASP A 606 -5.72 -26.75 17.45
CA ASP A 606 -5.45 -25.32 17.19
C ASP A 606 -3.92 -25.07 17.15
N VAL A 607 -3.15 -25.71 18.04
CA VAL A 607 -1.68 -25.65 18.06
C VAL A 607 -1.08 -26.31 16.81
N GLN A 608 -1.62 -27.45 16.37
CA GLN A 608 -1.20 -28.11 15.13
C GLN A 608 -1.47 -27.23 13.90
N LYS A 609 -2.67 -26.63 13.79
CA LYS A 609 -3.01 -25.64 12.74
C LYS A 609 -2.02 -24.48 12.70
N ARG A 610 -1.73 -23.84 13.85
CA ARG A 610 -0.74 -22.76 13.94
C ARG A 610 0.68 -23.20 13.61
N THR A 611 1.02 -24.47 13.80
CA THR A 611 2.35 -25.02 13.45
C THR A 611 2.49 -25.20 11.94
N ILE A 612 1.47 -25.76 11.28
CA ILE A 612 1.44 -25.91 9.82
C ILE A 612 1.39 -24.55 9.12
N TRP A 613 0.60 -23.59 9.64
CA TRP A 613 0.59 -22.23 9.11
C TRP A 613 1.99 -21.61 9.11
N LYS A 614 2.79 -21.81 10.17
CA LYS A 614 4.19 -21.32 10.24
C LYS A 614 5.10 -21.98 9.21
N GLN A 615 5.01 -23.30 9.05
CA GLN A 615 5.79 -24.05 8.06
C GLN A 615 5.50 -23.54 6.63
N LEU A 616 4.23 -23.35 6.30
CA LEU A 616 3.82 -22.85 4.98
C LEU A 616 4.15 -21.35 4.78
N PHE A 617 4.07 -20.53 5.84
CA PHE A 617 4.52 -19.13 5.82
C PHE A 617 6.06 -18.99 5.67
N GLN A 618 6.83 -19.94 6.20
CA GLN A 618 8.28 -20.00 6.02
C GLN A 618 8.70 -20.56 4.65
N ASN A 619 7.78 -21.19 3.88
CA ASN A 619 8.10 -21.70 2.55
C ASN A 619 8.17 -20.57 1.50
N PRO A 620 9.32 -20.32 0.85
CA PRO A 620 9.43 -19.31 -0.21
C PRO A 620 8.52 -19.58 -1.42
N ASP A 621 8.15 -20.83 -1.70
CA ASP A 621 7.28 -21.23 -2.83
C ASP A 621 5.77 -20.99 -2.55
N ILE A 622 5.45 -20.43 -1.38
CA ILE A 622 4.11 -19.98 -0.98
C ILE A 622 4.13 -18.47 -0.71
N LEU A 623 5.11 -18.00 0.08
CA LEU A 623 5.25 -16.59 0.45
C LEU A 623 6.21 -15.85 -0.49
N LEU A 624 5.86 -15.78 -1.79
CA LEU A 624 6.64 -15.27 -2.93
C LEU A 624 6.91 -13.74 -2.91
N ILE A 625 7.55 -13.25 -1.85
CA ILE A 625 7.86 -11.83 -1.62
C ILE A 625 9.05 -11.34 -2.49
N SER A 626 9.95 -12.24 -2.89
CA SER A 626 11.17 -11.94 -3.67
C SER A 626 10.92 -11.21 -4.99
N HIS A 627 9.74 -11.39 -5.60
CA HIS A 627 9.39 -10.82 -6.90
C HIS A 627 8.61 -9.50 -6.82
N LEU A 628 8.21 -9.07 -5.61
CA LEU A 628 7.42 -7.85 -5.41
C LEU A 628 8.29 -6.58 -5.50
N GLN A 629 7.76 -5.54 -6.16
CA GLN A 629 8.40 -4.23 -6.18
C GLN A 629 8.27 -3.52 -4.83
N ARG A 630 9.21 -2.63 -4.48
CA ARG A 630 9.16 -1.89 -3.22
C ARG A 630 7.96 -0.92 -3.21
N PRO A 631 7.19 -0.82 -2.11
CA PRO A 631 6.02 0.05 -2.03
C PRO A 631 6.46 1.51 -1.82
N LEU A 632 6.78 2.18 -2.93
CA LEU A 632 7.25 3.57 -2.98
C LEU A 632 6.10 4.59 -3.05
N HIS A 633 4.91 4.16 -3.45
CA HIS A 633 3.74 5.01 -3.66
C HIS A 633 2.49 4.36 -3.04
N ALA A 634 1.47 5.15 -2.72
CA ALA A 634 0.17 4.62 -2.29
C ALA A 634 -0.51 3.89 -3.45
N GLY A 635 -1.22 2.79 -3.15
CA GLY A 635 -1.90 1.96 -4.16
C GLY A 635 -0.96 1.28 -5.17
N CYS A 636 0.28 0.98 -4.80
CA CYS A 636 1.26 0.32 -5.67
C CYS A 636 1.00 -1.19 -5.89
N TYR A 637 0.13 -1.81 -5.08
CA TYR A 637 -0.31 -3.18 -5.23
C TYR A 637 -1.83 -3.22 -5.44
N VAL A 638 -2.31 -4.19 -6.23
CA VAL A 638 -3.74 -4.39 -6.49
C VAL A 638 -4.15 -5.78 -6.00
N CYS A 639 -5.10 -5.85 -5.07
CA CYS A 639 -5.72 -7.09 -4.64
C CYS A 639 -7.02 -7.28 -5.44
N ASP A 640 -6.91 -8.04 -6.53
CA ASP A 640 -8.04 -8.35 -7.42
C ASP A 640 -9.00 -9.41 -6.84
N SER A 641 -8.58 -10.16 -5.82
CA SER A 641 -9.42 -11.20 -5.22
C SER A 641 -10.30 -10.68 -4.09
N GLN A 642 -11.56 -11.12 -4.11
CA GLN A 642 -12.46 -11.05 -2.97
C GLN A 642 -11.83 -11.70 -1.72
N GLN A 643 -11.88 -11.01 -0.58
CA GLN A 643 -11.49 -11.57 0.71
C GLN A 643 -12.47 -12.68 1.12
N LEU A 644 -11.93 -13.85 1.48
CA LEU A 644 -12.70 -15.02 1.93
C LEU A 644 -12.22 -15.50 3.31
N ASN A 645 -13.11 -16.09 4.10
CA ASN A 645 -12.77 -16.63 5.43
C ASN A 645 -12.29 -18.09 5.30
N LEU A 646 -11.06 -18.25 4.80
CA LEU A 646 -10.44 -19.57 4.60
C LEU A 646 -9.94 -20.16 5.92
N LYS A 647 -10.21 -21.45 6.13
CA LYS A 647 -9.92 -22.21 7.36
C LYS A 647 -8.54 -22.83 7.37
N PHE A 648 -8.10 -23.37 6.24
CA PHE A 648 -6.78 -24.00 6.12
C PHE A 648 -5.73 -22.95 5.65
N PRO A 649 -4.45 -23.05 6.08
CA PRO A 649 -3.45 -22.06 5.71
C PRO A 649 -3.17 -22.04 4.20
N PHE A 650 -3.18 -20.85 3.60
CA PHE A 650 -2.82 -20.60 2.20
C PHE A 650 -3.59 -21.43 1.14
N SER A 651 -4.79 -21.93 1.47
CA SER A 651 -5.61 -22.77 0.57
C SER A 651 -5.74 -22.21 -0.85
N LYS A 652 -5.93 -20.90 -1.00
CA LYS A 652 -6.02 -20.23 -2.31
C LYS A 652 -4.74 -20.39 -3.17
N VAL A 653 -3.56 -20.44 -2.55
CA VAL A 653 -2.26 -20.66 -3.22
C VAL A 653 -2.07 -22.13 -3.57
N LEU A 654 -2.50 -23.04 -2.68
CA LEU A 654 -2.41 -24.48 -2.90
C LEU A 654 -3.37 -24.95 -4.01
N PHE A 655 -4.63 -24.50 -3.99
CA PHE A 655 -5.61 -24.84 -5.02
C PHE A 655 -5.25 -24.29 -6.41
N ALA A 656 -4.59 -23.13 -6.51
CA ALA A 656 -4.09 -22.59 -7.78
C ALA A 656 -2.99 -23.46 -8.44
N ARG A 657 -2.37 -24.40 -7.71
CA ARG A 657 -1.45 -25.38 -8.28
C ARG A 657 -2.18 -26.51 -9.01
N LEU A 658 -3.46 -26.75 -8.69
CA LEU A 658 -4.28 -27.77 -9.35
C LEU A 658 -4.68 -27.40 -10.78
N ASP A 659 -4.52 -26.16 -11.24
CA ASP A 659 -4.89 -25.75 -12.61
C ASP A 659 -4.20 -26.62 -13.68
N GLN A 660 -2.96 -27.07 -13.41
CA GLN A 660 -2.20 -27.99 -14.27
C GLN A 660 -2.72 -29.44 -14.21
N VAL A 661 -3.38 -29.81 -13.10
CA VAL A 661 -4.02 -31.12 -12.93
C VAL A 661 -5.43 -31.11 -13.55
N GLU A 662 -6.16 -29.98 -13.49
CA GLU A 662 -7.46 -29.79 -14.15
C GLU A 662 -7.35 -29.97 -15.67
N SER A 663 -6.26 -29.51 -16.31
CA SER A 663 -6.05 -29.74 -17.75
C SER A 663 -5.77 -31.21 -18.08
N LEU A 664 -4.84 -31.86 -17.37
CA LEU A 664 -4.52 -33.28 -17.58
C LEU A 664 -5.73 -34.20 -17.32
N PHE A 665 -6.57 -33.84 -16.34
CA PHE A 665 -7.82 -34.53 -16.04
C PHE A 665 -8.85 -34.42 -17.17
N LYS A 666 -8.93 -33.27 -17.86
CA LYS A 666 -9.87 -33.07 -18.97
C LYS A 666 -9.43 -33.80 -20.25
N ASP A 667 -8.13 -33.79 -20.55
CA ASP A 667 -7.58 -34.57 -21.66
C ASP A 667 -7.82 -36.07 -21.45
N ASP A 668 -7.63 -36.55 -20.22
CA ASP A 668 -7.91 -37.94 -19.83
C ASP A 668 -9.41 -38.29 -19.87
N LEU A 669 -10.28 -37.42 -19.33
CA LEU A 669 -11.73 -37.62 -19.37
C LEU A 669 -12.22 -37.74 -20.82
N LYS A 670 -11.68 -36.91 -21.73
CA LYS A 670 -11.98 -36.99 -23.17
C LYS A 670 -11.51 -38.32 -23.78
N ALA A 671 -10.31 -38.79 -23.42
CA ALA A 671 -9.81 -40.08 -23.90
C ALA A 671 -10.69 -41.26 -23.43
N LEU A 672 -11.28 -41.18 -22.22
CA LEU A 672 -12.24 -42.18 -21.74
C LEU A 672 -13.58 -42.12 -22.49
N CYS A 673 -14.06 -40.93 -22.89
CA CYS A 673 -15.26 -40.77 -23.73
C CYS A 673 -15.07 -41.29 -25.17
N GLU A 674 -13.84 -41.28 -25.69
CA GLU A 674 -13.55 -41.74 -27.06
C GLU A 674 -13.58 -43.27 -27.22
N ASP A 675 -13.59 -44.02 -26.11
CA ASP A 675 -13.64 -45.48 -26.07
C ASP A 675 -15.02 -45.97 -25.58
N LYS A 676 -15.74 -46.65 -26.49
CA LYS A 676 -17.11 -47.12 -26.29
C LYS A 676 -17.25 -48.23 -25.23
N GLU A 677 -16.17 -48.92 -24.85
CA GLU A 677 -16.27 -49.93 -23.78
C GLU A 677 -16.45 -49.28 -22.39
N ASN A 678 -16.09 -48.00 -22.23
CA ASN A 678 -16.27 -47.24 -20.99
C ASN A 678 -17.69 -46.67 -20.80
N LEU A 679 -18.55 -46.73 -21.82
CA LEU A 679 -19.89 -46.14 -21.81
C LEU A 679 -20.97 -47.17 -21.48
N ASP A 680 -22.05 -46.73 -20.84
CA ASP A 680 -23.27 -47.50 -20.62
C ASP A 680 -24.29 -47.33 -21.77
N GLU A 681 -25.51 -47.83 -21.57
CA GLU A 681 -26.57 -47.85 -22.59
C GLU A 681 -27.10 -46.44 -22.93
N ASN A 682 -26.80 -45.43 -22.10
CA ASN A 682 -27.21 -44.03 -22.28
C ASN A 682 -26.04 -43.13 -22.74
N GLU A 683 -24.96 -43.72 -23.26
CA GLU A 683 -23.67 -43.05 -23.58
C GLU A 683 -22.98 -42.36 -22.38
N VAL A 684 -23.34 -42.70 -21.13
CA VAL A 684 -22.70 -42.14 -19.91
C VAL A 684 -21.52 -43.01 -19.47
N ILE A 685 -20.46 -42.41 -18.90
CA ILE A 685 -19.28 -43.16 -18.45
C ILE A 685 -19.62 -44.01 -17.21
N ARG A 686 -19.36 -45.32 -17.30
CA ARG A 686 -19.61 -46.31 -16.24
C ARG A 686 -18.95 -45.91 -14.91
N GLY A 687 -19.69 -46.05 -13.81
CA GLY A 687 -19.23 -45.69 -12.46
C GLY A 687 -17.90 -46.34 -12.03
N GLU A 688 -17.63 -47.57 -12.48
CA GLU A 688 -16.35 -48.26 -12.23
C GLU A 688 -15.15 -47.52 -12.86
N VAL A 689 -15.28 -47.09 -14.13
CA VAL A 689 -14.26 -46.32 -14.85
C VAL A 689 -14.01 -44.97 -14.16
N LEU A 690 -15.08 -44.33 -13.67
CA LEU A 690 -14.98 -43.09 -12.89
C LEU A 690 -14.24 -43.27 -11.56
N GLY A 691 -14.29 -44.47 -10.95
CA GLY A 691 -13.53 -44.87 -9.77
C GLY A 691 -12.05 -45.14 -10.06
N TRP A 692 -11.73 -45.83 -11.17
CA TRP A 692 -10.36 -46.00 -11.63
C TRP A 692 -9.69 -44.65 -11.97
N GLN A 693 -10.43 -43.71 -12.56
CA GLN A 693 -9.96 -42.35 -12.79
C GLN A 693 -9.66 -41.62 -11.46
N GLN A 694 -10.50 -41.77 -10.44
CA GLN A 694 -10.25 -41.19 -9.11
C GLN A 694 -8.92 -41.70 -8.53
N LEU A 695 -8.73 -43.02 -8.45
CA LEU A 695 -7.54 -43.63 -7.85
C LEU A 695 -6.24 -43.18 -8.55
N ARG A 696 -6.30 -42.95 -9.86
CA ARG A 696 -5.17 -42.46 -10.68
C ARG A 696 -4.82 -41.00 -10.42
N PHE A 697 -5.81 -40.12 -10.23
CA PHE A 697 -5.58 -38.69 -10.00
C PHE A 697 -5.39 -38.32 -8.51
N GLN A 698 -5.83 -39.16 -7.58
CA GLN A 698 -5.72 -38.93 -6.13
C GLN A 698 -4.29 -38.60 -5.65
N PRO A 699 -3.21 -39.28 -6.07
CA PRO A 699 -1.84 -38.90 -5.70
C PRO A 699 -1.40 -37.53 -6.22
N ALA A 700 -1.84 -37.14 -7.42
CA ALA A 700 -1.49 -35.85 -8.03
C ALA A 700 -2.22 -34.68 -7.34
N VAL A 701 -3.51 -34.85 -7.05
CA VAL A 701 -4.31 -33.85 -6.32
C VAL A 701 -3.77 -33.65 -4.91
N LEU A 702 -3.51 -34.74 -4.16
CA LEU A 702 -2.96 -34.66 -2.82
C LEU A 702 -1.54 -34.08 -2.81
N GLY A 703 -0.69 -34.45 -3.78
CA GLY A 703 0.67 -33.90 -3.90
C GLY A 703 0.76 -32.39 -4.14
N CYS A 704 -0.30 -31.77 -4.68
CA CYS A 704 -0.38 -30.31 -4.82
C CYS A 704 -0.85 -29.59 -3.55
N LEU A 705 -1.64 -30.27 -2.70
CA LEU A 705 -2.29 -29.70 -1.51
C LEU A 705 -1.54 -30.01 -0.20
N CYS A 706 -0.77 -31.10 -0.15
CA CYS A 706 -0.12 -31.60 1.05
C CYS A 706 1.42 -31.57 0.92
N GLU A 707 2.03 -30.40 1.12
CA GLU A 707 3.50 -30.28 1.26
C GLU A 707 4.04 -30.84 2.59
N VAL A 708 3.16 -31.14 3.55
CA VAL A 708 3.52 -31.50 4.94
C VAL A 708 3.02 -32.90 5.27
N ASP A 709 3.95 -33.79 5.63
CA ASP A 709 3.67 -35.16 6.10
C ASP A 709 2.99 -35.15 7.48
N CYS A 710 1.67 -34.92 7.52
CA CYS A 710 0.87 -35.03 8.75
C CYS A 710 -0.42 -35.85 8.57
N HIS A 711 -0.54 -36.93 9.33
CA HIS A 711 -1.77 -37.74 9.46
C HIS A 711 -2.85 -36.97 10.24
N ILE A 712 -3.56 -36.07 9.58
CA ILE A 712 -4.64 -35.28 10.20
C ILE A 712 -5.84 -35.25 9.26
N ASP A 713 -6.67 -36.30 9.33
CA ASP A 713 -7.83 -36.46 8.45
C ASP A 713 -8.88 -35.35 8.65
N ALA A 714 -8.85 -34.69 9.81
CA ALA A 714 -9.64 -33.50 10.12
C ALA A 714 -9.37 -32.29 9.19
N PHE A 715 -8.21 -32.21 8.52
CA PHE A 715 -7.92 -31.09 7.61
C PHE A 715 -8.48 -31.26 6.20
N TYR A 716 -8.80 -32.47 5.74
CA TYR A 716 -9.48 -32.64 4.45
C TYR A 716 -10.91 -32.08 4.49
N ALA A 717 -11.53 -32.03 5.67
CA ALA A 717 -12.81 -31.35 5.89
C ALA A 717 -12.70 -29.82 5.77
N ASP A 718 -11.65 -29.21 6.36
CA ASP A 718 -11.38 -27.77 6.21
C ASP A 718 -11.02 -27.40 4.75
N LEU A 719 -10.14 -28.19 4.11
CA LEU A 719 -9.76 -28.02 2.70
C LEU A 719 -10.95 -28.17 1.75
N LEU A 720 -11.87 -29.09 2.01
CA LEU A 720 -13.09 -29.26 1.22
C LEU A 720 -14.02 -28.04 1.33
N GLU A 721 -14.15 -27.47 2.53
CA GLU A 721 -14.97 -26.26 2.73
C GLU A 721 -14.29 -25.02 2.13
N ASP A 722 -12.96 -24.90 2.20
CA ASP A 722 -12.20 -23.86 1.50
C ASP A 722 -12.31 -23.97 -0.02
N PHE A 723 -12.24 -25.19 -0.59
CA PHE A 723 -12.48 -25.44 -2.01
C PHE A 723 -13.88 -25.01 -2.43
N CYS A 724 -14.90 -25.43 -1.67
CA CYS A 724 -16.29 -25.02 -1.90
C CYS A 724 -16.44 -23.50 -1.82
N ASN A 725 -15.76 -22.84 -0.88
CA ASN A 725 -15.80 -21.39 -0.70
C ASN A 725 -15.17 -20.65 -1.88
N LEU A 726 -13.96 -21.07 -2.29
CA LEU A 726 -13.19 -20.49 -3.39
C LEU A 726 -13.94 -20.57 -4.72
N GLN A 727 -14.44 -21.76 -5.09
CA GLN A 727 -15.14 -21.96 -6.36
C GLN A 727 -16.50 -21.26 -6.37
N SER A 728 -17.27 -21.36 -5.29
CA SER A 728 -18.63 -20.81 -5.24
C SER A 728 -18.68 -19.28 -5.15
N ALA A 729 -17.65 -18.62 -4.58
CA ALA A 729 -17.64 -17.17 -4.41
C ALA A 729 -17.78 -16.40 -5.72
N GLN A 730 -17.20 -16.90 -6.81
CA GLN A 730 -17.35 -16.33 -8.16
C GLN A 730 -18.72 -16.67 -8.79
N LEU A 731 -19.22 -17.89 -8.53
CA LEU A 731 -20.44 -18.41 -9.15
C LEU A 731 -21.74 -17.81 -8.55
N ALA A 732 -21.77 -17.56 -7.25
CA ALA A 732 -22.97 -17.17 -6.50
C ALA A 732 -22.69 -16.09 -5.44
N SER A 733 -22.12 -14.96 -5.86
CA SER A 733 -21.70 -13.84 -4.99
C SER A 733 -22.83 -13.13 -4.22
N SER A 734 -24.10 -13.37 -4.58
CA SER A 734 -25.28 -12.85 -3.85
C SER A 734 -25.70 -13.71 -2.64
N LEU A 735 -25.16 -14.93 -2.49
CA LEU A 735 -25.39 -15.79 -1.34
C LEU A 735 -24.39 -15.51 -0.21
N ASP A 736 -24.88 -15.58 1.03
CA ASP A 736 -24.01 -15.60 2.21
C ASP A 736 -23.08 -16.82 2.19
N GLU A 737 -21.93 -16.68 2.85
CA GLU A 737 -20.85 -17.67 2.80
C GLU A 737 -21.25 -19.06 3.34
N ASP A 738 -22.04 -19.11 4.41
CA ASP A 738 -22.46 -20.37 5.06
C ASP A 738 -23.45 -21.14 4.18
N THR A 739 -24.52 -20.47 3.70
CA THR A 739 -25.47 -21.04 2.74
C THR A 739 -24.76 -21.50 1.46
N ARG A 740 -23.83 -20.68 0.93
CA ARG A 740 -23.15 -20.94 -0.34
C ARG A 740 -22.18 -22.13 -0.25
N VAL A 741 -21.35 -22.18 0.78
CA VAL A 741 -20.41 -23.29 1.02
C VAL A 741 -21.18 -24.60 1.25
N LYS A 742 -22.24 -24.58 2.05
CA LYS A 742 -23.07 -25.77 2.30
C LYS A 742 -23.76 -26.28 1.04
N SER A 743 -24.42 -25.40 0.27
CA SER A 743 -25.06 -25.80 -0.99
C SER A 743 -24.07 -26.39 -1.99
N MET A 744 -22.88 -25.79 -2.14
CA MET A 744 -21.81 -26.32 -2.98
C MET A 744 -21.33 -27.70 -2.50
N LYS A 745 -21.05 -27.85 -1.19
CA LYS A 745 -20.61 -29.11 -0.58
C LYS A 745 -21.63 -30.23 -0.76
N THR A 746 -22.92 -29.93 -0.61
CA THR A 746 -24.01 -30.90 -0.83
C THR A 746 -24.14 -31.30 -2.30
N LEU A 747 -24.10 -30.34 -3.24
CA LEU A 747 -24.16 -30.64 -4.69
C LEU A 747 -22.97 -31.48 -5.17
N LEU A 748 -21.77 -31.27 -4.60
CA LEU A 748 -20.57 -32.05 -4.94
C LEU A 748 -20.54 -33.47 -4.36
N LEU A 749 -21.15 -33.68 -3.19
CA LEU A 749 -21.09 -34.98 -2.49
C LEU A 749 -22.29 -35.88 -2.79
N HIS A 750 -23.50 -35.33 -2.99
CA HIS A 750 -24.71 -36.11 -3.23
C HIS A 750 -24.61 -37.17 -4.36
N PRO A 751 -23.89 -36.95 -5.49
CA PRO A 751 -23.72 -37.98 -6.53
C PRO A 751 -22.97 -39.23 -6.09
N PHE A 752 -22.37 -39.22 -4.89
CA PHE A 752 -21.65 -40.35 -4.31
C PHE A 752 -22.30 -40.72 -2.97
N GLN A 753 -22.78 -41.95 -2.84
CA GLN A 753 -23.15 -42.48 -1.52
C GLN A 753 -21.87 -42.55 -0.68
N VAL A 754 -21.72 -41.60 0.26
CA VAL A 754 -20.55 -41.54 1.15
C VAL A 754 -20.69 -42.65 2.17
N ASN A 755 -19.88 -43.70 2.03
CA ASN A 755 -19.85 -44.80 2.98
C ASN A 755 -19.25 -44.32 4.30
N ALA A 756 -19.70 -44.90 5.42
CA ALA A 756 -19.26 -44.48 6.76
C ALA A 756 -17.73 -44.64 7.01
N ASP A 757 -17.06 -45.46 6.20
CA ASP A 757 -15.63 -45.78 6.28
C ASP A 757 -14.77 -45.01 5.25
N ASP A 758 -15.33 -44.04 4.50
CA ASP A 758 -14.59 -43.28 3.47
C ASP A 758 -13.54 -42.32 4.06
N ASP A 759 -12.26 -42.52 3.71
CA ASP A 759 -11.16 -41.59 4.03
C ASP A 759 -11.44 -40.17 3.48
N GLY A 760 -11.27 -39.15 4.34
CA GLY A 760 -11.41 -37.74 3.97
C GLY A 760 -10.58 -37.31 2.75
N LYS A 761 -9.44 -37.97 2.49
CA LYS A 761 -8.63 -37.81 1.25
C LYS A 761 -9.43 -38.17 0.00
N SER A 762 -10.16 -39.28 0.05
CA SER A 762 -11.00 -39.80 -1.04
C SER A 762 -12.29 -38.98 -1.16
N VAL A 763 -12.84 -38.45 -0.07
CA VAL A 763 -13.95 -37.48 -0.09
C VAL A 763 -13.53 -36.16 -0.78
N LEU A 764 -12.41 -35.55 -0.38
CA LEU A 764 -11.89 -34.32 -0.99
C LEU A 764 -11.58 -34.52 -2.48
N THR A 765 -10.92 -35.62 -2.83
CA THR A 765 -10.58 -35.94 -4.23
C THR A 765 -11.84 -36.08 -5.08
N ARG A 766 -12.84 -36.86 -4.64
CA ARG A 766 -14.13 -36.99 -5.36
C ARG A 766 -14.79 -35.65 -5.59
N ALA A 767 -14.86 -34.77 -4.59
CA ALA A 767 -15.47 -33.45 -4.73
C ALA A 767 -14.74 -32.55 -5.75
N ILE A 768 -13.40 -32.59 -5.80
CA ILE A 768 -12.62 -31.82 -6.79
C ILE A 768 -12.86 -32.37 -8.21
N LEU A 769 -12.79 -33.68 -8.41
CA LEU A 769 -13.00 -34.29 -9.73
C LEU A 769 -14.46 -34.15 -10.20
N ALA A 770 -15.43 -34.22 -9.29
CA ALA A 770 -16.84 -33.98 -9.59
C ALA A 770 -17.11 -32.53 -10.04
N PHE A 771 -16.47 -31.55 -9.38
CA PHE A 771 -16.52 -30.16 -9.82
C PHE A 771 -15.93 -29.99 -11.23
N TRP A 772 -14.81 -30.65 -11.53
CA TRP A 772 -14.19 -30.57 -12.86
C TRP A 772 -15.03 -31.22 -13.96
N ARG A 773 -15.74 -32.32 -13.67
CA ARG A 773 -16.69 -32.97 -14.60
C ARG A 773 -17.93 -32.11 -14.83
N LYS A 774 -18.66 -31.72 -13.77
CA LYS A 774 -19.97 -31.05 -13.85
C LYS A 774 -19.91 -29.53 -13.60
N LYS A 775 -18.79 -28.88 -13.95
CA LYS A 775 -18.48 -27.45 -13.65
C LYS A 775 -19.57 -26.46 -14.08
N GLY A 776 -20.12 -26.67 -15.28
CA GLY A 776 -21.24 -25.88 -15.82
C GLY A 776 -22.50 -26.08 -14.99
N LEU A 777 -23.03 -27.31 -14.97
CA LEU A 777 -24.26 -27.67 -14.25
C LEU A 777 -24.27 -27.19 -12.79
N ILE A 778 -23.17 -27.39 -12.05
CA ILE A 778 -23.04 -26.94 -10.65
C ILE A 778 -23.06 -25.41 -10.55
N GLY A 779 -22.44 -24.70 -11.50
CA GLY A 779 -22.51 -23.25 -11.60
C GLY A 779 -23.93 -22.74 -11.85
N SER A 780 -24.60 -23.27 -12.85
CA SER A 780 -25.97 -22.90 -13.23
C SER A 780 -26.97 -23.24 -12.12
N LEU A 781 -26.82 -24.39 -11.43
CA LEU A 781 -27.60 -24.76 -10.24
C LEU A 781 -27.38 -23.79 -9.07
N LEU A 782 -26.13 -23.41 -8.78
CA LEU A 782 -25.84 -22.43 -7.72
C LEU A 782 -26.41 -21.04 -8.07
N GLN A 783 -26.35 -20.62 -9.33
CA GLN A 783 -26.96 -19.36 -9.79
C GLN A 783 -28.49 -19.41 -9.72
N LEU A 784 -29.11 -20.53 -10.09
CA LEU A 784 -30.54 -20.75 -9.91
C LEU A 784 -30.91 -20.62 -8.43
N LEU A 785 -30.27 -21.37 -7.52
CA LEU A 785 -30.50 -21.28 -6.07
C LEU A 785 -30.27 -19.85 -5.52
N ALA A 786 -29.23 -19.16 -6.00
CA ALA A 786 -28.91 -17.78 -5.61
C ALA A 786 -29.98 -16.77 -6.05
N SER A 787 -30.61 -16.99 -7.22
CA SER A 787 -31.66 -16.13 -7.75
C SER A 787 -32.99 -16.23 -6.98
N VAL A 788 -33.28 -17.39 -6.34
CA VAL A 788 -34.52 -17.62 -5.59
C VAL A 788 -34.39 -17.46 -4.06
N HIS A 789 -33.17 -17.38 -3.52
CA HIS A 789 -32.94 -17.18 -2.07
C HIS A 789 -33.78 -16.02 -1.48
N GLY A 790 -33.91 -14.91 -2.21
CA GLY A 790 -34.73 -13.76 -1.78
C GLY A 790 -36.25 -14.00 -1.73
N ILE A 791 -36.75 -15.13 -2.24
CA ILE A 791 -38.16 -15.51 -2.28
C ILE A 791 -38.45 -16.72 -1.36
N PHE A 792 -37.56 -17.72 -1.32
CA PHE A 792 -37.74 -18.94 -0.51
C PHE A 792 -37.06 -18.90 0.87
N GLY A 793 -36.26 -17.87 1.16
CA GLY A 793 -35.42 -17.83 2.35
C GLY A 793 -34.11 -18.60 2.14
N ASN A 794 -33.63 -19.30 3.17
CA ASN A 794 -32.33 -19.96 3.09
C ASN A 794 -32.32 -21.08 2.03
N ALA A 795 -31.62 -20.83 0.91
CA ALA A 795 -31.54 -21.73 -0.23
C ALA A 795 -30.96 -23.11 0.10
N TYR A 796 -30.06 -23.23 1.09
CA TYR A 796 -29.57 -24.53 1.56
C TYR A 796 -30.67 -25.35 2.25
N SER A 797 -31.54 -24.70 3.03
CA SER A 797 -32.69 -25.40 3.65
C SER A 797 -33.72 -25.90 2.63
N PHE A 798 -33.83 -25.21 1.48
CA PHE A 798 -34.61 -25.69 0.34
C PHE A 798 -33.92 -26.87 -0.36
N LEU A 799 -32.62 -26.79 -0.64
CA LEU A 799 -31.84 -27.87 -1.24
C LEU A 799 -31.92 -29.16 -0.39
N ALA A 800 -31.79 -29.03 0.94
CA ALA A 800 -31.91 -30.14 1.87
C ALA A 800 -33.30 -30.80 1.83
N GLN A 801 -34.39 -30.02 1.74
CA GLN A 801 -35.76 -30.55 1.59
C GLN A 801 -35.95 -31.35 0.29
N VAL A 802 -35.38 -30.86 -0.83
CA VAL A 802 -35.48 -31.56 -2.12
C VAL A 802 -34.70 -32.88 -2.08
N ILE A 803 -33.50 -32.88 -1.50
CA ILE A 803 -32.69 -34.10 -1.34
C ILE A 803 -33.35 -35.09 -0.38
N GLU A 804 -33.89 -34.65 0.76
CA GLU A 804 -34.63 -35.50 1.68
C GLU A 804 -35.85 -36.15 0.98
N SER A 805 -36.55 -35.42 0.11
CA SER A 805 -37.65 -35.99 -0.69
C SER A 805 -37.18 -37.02 -1.74
N TYR A 806 -35.99 -36.84 -2.31
CA TYR A 806 -35.38 -37.77 -3.26
C TYR A 806 -34.88 -39.06 -2.56
N GLU A 807 -34.27 -38.95 -1.40
CA GLU A 807 -33.87 -40.10 -0.58
C GLU A 807 -35.11 -40.90 -0.09
N GLN A 808 -36.20 -40.21 0.24
CA GLN A 808 -37.49 -40.85 0.56
C GLN A 808 -38.15 -41.53 -0.66
N SER A 809 -37.97 -41.04 -1.89
CA SER A 809 -38.43 -41.76 -3.08
C SER A 809 -37.59 -43.01 -3.38
N GLN A 810 -36.28 -42.98 -3.12
CA GLN A 810 -35.37 -44.12 -3.32
C GLN A 810 -35.68 -45.31 -2.38
N THR A 811 -36.01 -45.03 -1.11
CA THR A 811 -36.13 -46.06 -0.06
C THR A 811 -37.36 -46.98 -0.19
N ASN A 812 -38.40 -46.58 -0.93
CA ASN A 812 -39.55 -47.44 -1.22
C ASN A 812 -39.28 -48.53 -2.29
N SER A 813 -38.10 -48.54 -2.92
CA SER A 813 -37.79 -49.40 -4.07
C SER A 813 -37.07 -50.72 -3.75
N TYR A 814 -36.65 -50.97 -2.49
CA TYR A 814 -35.78 -52.11 -2.16
C TYR A 814 -36.36 -53.05 -1.10
N GLY A 815 -37.07 -54.08 -1.57
CA GLY A 815 -37.30 -55.31 -0.81
C GLY A 815 -36.21 -56.35 -1.09
N SER A 816 -35.79 -57.08 -0.05
CA SER A 816 -34.88 -58.25 -0.08
C SER A 816 -33.53 -58.08 -0.80
N LEU A 817 -32.47 -57.84 -0.01
CA LEU A 817 -31.09 -58.16 -0.39
C LEU A 817 -30.87 -59.69 -0.35
N GLN A 818 -30.26 -60.25 -1.40
CA GLN A 818 -29.46 -61.48 -1.29
C GLN A 818 -28.00 -61.15 -1.65
N GLN A 819 -27.09 -61.61 -0.79
CA GLN A 819 -25.65 -61.44 -1.02
C GLN A 819 -25.18 -62.35 -2.15
N THR A 820 -24.32 -61.83 -3.02
CA THR A 820 -23.43 -62.65 -3.86
C THR A 820 -21.97 -62.31 -3.54
N TYR A 821 -21.10 -63.30 -3.68
CA TYR A 821 -19.73 -63.28 -3.17
C TYR A 821 -18.75 -62.54 -4.08
N TYR A 822 -17.75 -61.88 -3.49
CA TYR A 822 -16.52 -61.51 -4.19
C TYR A 822 -15.69 -62.77 -4.54
N PRO A 823 -15.10 -62.83 -5.73
CA PRO A 823 -13.84 -63.52 -5.98
C PRO A 823 -12.66 -62.53 -5.80
N GLU A 824 -11.80 -62.75 -4.82
CA GLU A 824 -10.55 -61.99 -4.70
C GLU A 824 -9.49 -62.49 -5.69
N GLY A 825 -8.75 -61.55 -6.28
CA GLY A 825 -7.35 -61.71 -6.70
C GLY A 825 -7.02 -62.63 -7.89
N GLU A 826 -6.47 -62.06 -8.96
CA GLU A 826 -5.01 -62.01 -9.12
C GLU A 826 -4.58 -61.11 -10.31
N SER A 827 -3.27 -60.87 -10.44
CA SER A 827 -2.60 -60.28 -11.62
C SER A 827 -2.86 -58.80 -11.97
N MET A 828 -2.41 -57.88 -11.11
CA MET A 828 -2.03 -56.51 -11.52
C MET A 828 -0.59 -56.18 -11.09
N GLY A 829 0.33 -57.07 -11.46
CA GLY A 829 1.70 -57.10 -10.93
C GLY A 829 2.79 -57.21 -11.98
N LEU A 830 2.83 -56.31 -12.99
CA LEU A 830 4.00 -56.09 -13.87
C LEU A 830 3.88 -54.86 -14.80
N LEU A 831 3.79 -53.61 -14.29
CA LEU A 831 3.99 -52.41 -15.14
C LEU A 831 4.42 -51.10 -14.42
N MET A 832 4.97 -51.16 -13.21
CA MET A 832 5.56 -49.99 -12.51
C MET A 832 6.99 -50.28 -12.04
N SER A 833 7.94 -50.24 -12.97
CA SER A 833 9.37 -50.52 -12.70
C SER A 833 10.36 -49.66 -13.50
N SER A 834 9.99 -48.42 -13.87
CA SER A 834 10.96 -47.43 -14.35
C SER A 834 10.56 -45.99 -14.01
N LEU A 835 11.35 -45.37 -13.10
CA LEU A 835 11.44 -43.95 -12.68
C LEU A 835 11.17 -43.68 -11.18
N HIS A 836 12.09 -44.12 -10.30
CA HIS A 836 12.39 -43.43 -9.03
C HIS A 836 13.73 -43.90 -8.44
N SER A 837 14.80 -43.10 -8.61
CA SER A 837 16.07 -43.11 -7.85
C SER A 837 17.03 -42.09 -8.50
N ASN A 838 17.74 -41.20 -7.80
CA ASN A 838 17.83 -40.92 -6.36
C ASN A 838 17.93 -39.40 -6.09
N LYS A 839 17.52 -38.97 -4.88
CA LYS A 839 17.89 -37.66 -4.31
C LYS A 839 19.00 -37.84 -3.27
N THR A 840 20.10 -37.09 -3.46
CA THR A 840 21.05 -36.57 -2.46
C THR A 840 21.86 -37.52 -1.53
N PRO A 841 23.10 -37.14 -1.10
CA PRO A 841 23.99 -38.04 -0.35
C PRO A 841 24.54 -37.53 1.01
N GLU A 842 24.87 -38.45 1.90
CA GLU A 842 25.95 -38.37 2.91
C GLU A 842 26.54 -39.80 3.09
N SER A 843 27.82 -40.05 3.39
CA SER A 843 29.01 -39.21 3.46
C SER A 843 30.25 -40.05 3.05
N GLY A 844 31.33 -39.44 2.55
CA GLY A 844 32.53 -40.17 2.14
C GLY A 844 33.61 -39.30 1.49
N HIS A 845 34.87 -39.53 1.85
CA HIS A 845 36.01 -38.66 1.51
C HIS A 845 36.52 -38.77 0.05
N ASN A 846 37.08 -37.64 -0.41
CA ASN A 846 38.21 -37.49 -1.34
C ASN A 846 38.05 -37.40 -2.88
N ASP A 847 38.75 -36.37 -3.40
CA ASP A 847 39.57 -36.32 -4.63
C ASP A 847 38.96 -36.32 -6.05
N SER A 848 38.54 -35.11 -6.44
CA SER A 848 39.10 -34.35 -7.59
C SER A 848 38.45 -34.39 -8.99
N ASN A 849 38.55 -33.22 -9.64
CA ASN A 849 38.63 -32.95 -11.09
C ASN A 849 37.42 -33.15 -12.04
N GLN A 850 36.72 -32.02 -12.26
CA GLN A 850 36.67 -31.26 -13.53
C GLN A 850 35.74 -31.64 -14.72
N VAL A 851 35.16 -30.56 -15.28
CA VAL A 851 34.89 -30.28 -16.72
C VAL A 851 33.57 -30.75 -17.39
N TYR A 852 32.62 -29.80 -17.43
CA TYR A 852 31.90 -29.26 -18.60
C TYR A 852 31.20 -30.18 -19.67
N ALA A 853 29.89 -29.94 -19.81
CA ALA A 853 29.23 -29.31 -20.98
C ALA A 853 28.44 -30.13 -22.04
N THR A 854 27.18 -29.68 -22.21
CA THR A 854 26.46 -29.29 -23.46
C THR A 854 25.95 -30.29 -24.51
N ASN A 855 24.68 -30.05 -24.88
CA ASN A 855 24.10 -29.95 -26.23
C ASN A 855 23.65 -31.19 -27.04
N GLU A 856 22.40 -31.05 -27.56
CA GLU A 856 21.98 -31.29 -28.97
C GLU A 856 22.07 -32.71 -29.59
N CYS A 857 21.28 -33.11 -30.61
CA CYS A 857 19.90 -32.79 -31.06
C CYS A 857 19.49 -33.81 -32.17
N ILE A 858 18.29 -33.68 -32.77
CA ILE A 858 17.93 -34.09 -34.15
C ILE A 858 17.81 -35.62 -34.50
N ALA A 859 16.54 -36.06 -34.54
CA ALA A 859 15.79 -36.63 -35.70
C ALA A 859 16.02 -38.06 -36.32
N ASN A 860 14.87 -38.64 -36.71
CA ASN A 860 14.54 -39.49 -37.89
C ASN A 860 15.18 -40.88 -38.12
N GLY A 861 14.37 -41.89 -38.54
CA GLY A 861 14.89 -42.95 -39.44
C GLY A 861 14.22 -44.34 -39.58
N THR A 862 12.97 -44.43 -40.05
CA THR A 862 12.48 -45.45 -41.03
C THR A 862 12.88 -46.96 -40.99
N SER A 863 11.85 -47.83 -40.81
CA SER A 863 11.47 -48.97 -41.69
C SER A 863 12.19 -50.36 -41.66
N LYS A 864 11.36 -51.43 -41.52
CA LYS A 864 11.51 -52.84 -42.04
C LYS A 864 12.64 -53.72 -41.44
N THR A 865 12.60 -55.07 -41.44
CA THR A 865 11.74 -56.07 -42.15
C THR A 865 11.57 -57.40 -41.36
N LEU A 866 10.74 -58.30 -41.90
CA LEU A 866 10.48 -59.72 -41.59
C LEU A 866 11.65 -60.62 -41.17
N ASP A 867 11.33 -61.63 -40.34
CA ASP A 867 11.60 -63.10 -40.46
C ASP A 867 11.57 -63.73 -39.04
N HIS A 868 11.25 -65.01 -38.75
CA HIS A 868 10.42 -66.12 -39.25
C HIS A 868 10.83 -67.35 -38.38
N ALA A 869 9.98 -68.39 -38.24
CA ALA A 869 10.28 -69.74 -37.69
C ALA A 869 10.51 -69.89 -36.15
N ASP A 870 10.20 -71.00 -35.47
CA ASP A 870 9.32 -72.18 -35.76
C ASP A 870 9.09 -73.04 -34.48
N THR A 871 8.24 -74.09 -34.56
CA THR A 871 8.12 -75.29 -33.67
C THR A 871 7.57 -75.11 -32.23
N GLU A 872 6.48 -75.77 -31.80
CA GLU A 872 6.30 -77.19 -31.37
C GLU A 872 6.87 -77.52 -29.96
N GLU A 873 6.26 -78.30 -29.05
CA GLU A 873 4.92 -78.92 -28.98
C GLU A 873 4.56 -79.37 -27.52
N MET A 874 3.28 -79.71 -27.28
CA MET A 874 2.71 -80.61 -26.24
C MET A 874 2.89 -80.41 -24.71
N THR A 875 1.78 -80.71 -24.02
CA THR A 875 1.56 -81.01 -22.57
C THR A 875 1.96 -82.48 -22.25
N PRO A 876 1.77 -83.12 -21.06
CA PRO A 876 0.91 -82.84 -19.87
C PRO A 876 1.64 -83.07 -18.50
N THR A 877 1.11 -83.48 -17.31
CA THR A 877 -0.12 -84.19 -16.90
C THR A 877 -0.45 -84.12 -15.38
N LEU A 878 -1.73 -83.90 -15.05
CA LEU A 878 -2.58 -84.53 -14.00
C LEU A 878 -2.30 -84.52 -12.47
N GLN A 879 -3.42 -84.75 -11.74
CA GLN A 879 -3.64 -85.18 -10.33
C GLN A 879 -3.37 -84.14 -9.22
N GLN A 880 -4.34 -83.71 -8.39
CA GLN A 880 -5.42 -84.36 -7.59
C GLN A 880 -4.95 -85.04 -6.30
N HIS A 881 -5.37 -84.49 -5.14
CA HIS A 881 -6.26 -85.08 -4.12
C HIS A 881 -6.42 -84.05 -2.95
N LEU A 882 -7.60 -83.86 -2.33
CA LEU A 882 -8.23 -84.62 -1.21
C LEU A 882 -7.29 -84.76 0.02
N GLU A 883 -7.72 -84.58 1.28
CA GLU A 883 -9.06 -84.33 1.86
C GLU A 883 -8.94 -83.87 3.35
N GLU A 884 -10.08 -83.77 4.06
CA GLU A 884 -10.22 -83.84 5.54
C GLU A 884 -9.59 -82.71 6.43
N SER A 885 -10.07 -82.42 7.65
CA SER A 885 -11.42 -82.56 8.27
C SER A 885 -11.47 -81.89 9.66
N THR A 886 -12.64 -81.39 10.10
CA THR A 886 -13.10 -81.23 11.52
C THR A 886 -12.24 -80.41 12.52
N TYR A 887 -12.77 -79.63 13.48
CA TYR A 887 -13.79 -79.93 14.49
C TYR A 887 -14.15 -78.65 15.30
N PHE A 888 -15.39 -78.56 15.82
CA PHE A 888 -15.78 -78.00 17.15
C PHE A 888 -15.51 -76.51 17.54
N VAL A 889 -16.31 -75.82 18.38
CA VAL A 889 -17.69 -76.04 18.91
C VAL A 889 -18.22 -74.78 19.66
N GLU A 890 -19.55 -74.69 19.86
CA GLU A 890 -20.32 -73.91 20.87
C GLU A 890 -20.26 -72.36 20.87
N ASP A 891 -21.30 -71.61 21.27
CA ASP A 891 -22.77 -71.85 21.33
C ASP A 891 -23.46 -70.46 21.46
N ASP A 892 -24.74 -70.37 21.09
CA ASP A 892 -25.76 -69.51 21.75
C ASP A 892 -27.16 -69.79 21.16
N THR A 893 -27.58 -71.05 21.28
CA THR A 893 -28.94 -71.47 21.65
C THR A 893 -29.79 -70.33 22.28
N LEU A 894 -30.95 -69.91 21.74
CA LEU A 894 -32.31 -70.49 21.88
C LEU A 894 -33.36 -69.46 21.34
N GLN A 895 -34.56 -69.78 20.84
CA GLN A 895 -35.15 -71.01 20.28
C GLN A 895 -36.54 -70.70 19.67
N THR A 896 -36.88 -71.28 18.50
CA THR A 896 -38.24 -71.74 18.05
C THR A 896 -39.46 -70.78 18.13
N GLU A 897 -40.63 -71.01 17.52
CA GLU A 897 -41.31 -72.20 16.94
C GLU A 897 -41.82 -71.87 15.51
N HIS A 898 -41.47 -72.69 14.50
CA HIS A 898 -42.29 -73.75 13.87
C HIS A 898 -43.57 -73.31 13.12
N GLY A 899 -43.68 -73.75 11.85
CA GLY A 899 -44.83 -73.48 10.98
C GLY A 899 -44.63 -74.00 9.54
N GLU A 900 -44.30 -75.28 9.37
CA GLU A 900 -44.27 -75.96 8.06
C GLU A 900 -45.70 -76.34 7.58
N VAL A 901 -45.77 -77.02 6.43
CA VAL A 901 -46.89 -77.84 5.86
C VAL A 901 -47.68 -77.21 4.69
N ASP A 902 -47.15 -77.52 3.50
CA ASP A 902 -47.76 -78.21 2.35
C ASP A 902 -48.91 -77.59 1.51
N ASP A 903 -48.63 -77.57 0.19
CA ASP A 903 -49.43 -78.04 -0.95
C ASP A 903 -50.94 -77.70 -1.12
N MET A 904 -51.26 -77.09 -2.28
CA MET A 904 -51.94 -77.84 -3.36
C MET A 904 -51.98 -77.11 -4.72
N ASP A 905 -52.11 -77.89 -5.80
CA ASP A 905 -52.19 -77.49 -7.21
C ASP A 905 -53.24 -76.41 -7.57
N GLY A 906 -52.98 -75.61 -8.62
CA GLY A 906 -53.86 -74.47 -8.97
C GLY A 906 -53.95 -73.96 -10.43
N THR A 907 -53.29 -74.56 -11.43
CA THR A 907 -53.36 -74.23 -12.88
C THR A 907 -52.92 -72.84 -13.37
N THR A 908 -52.45 -72.80 -14.64
CA THR A 908 -51.92 -71.64 -15.38
C THR A 908 -52.97 -70.71 -15.99
N GLU A 909 -52.68 -69.41 -16.05
CA GLU A 909 -53.12 -68.52 -17.14
C GLU A 909 -52.09 -67.38 -17.36
N HIS A 910 -52.20 -66.60 -18.46
CA HIS A 910 -51.12 -65.74 -18.99
C HIS A 910 -51.32 -64.22 -18.73
N PHE A 911 -50.22 -63.47 -18.92
CA PHE A 911 -50.08 -61.98 -18.94
C PHE A 911 -50.18 -61.28 -17.56
N ALA A 912 -49.54 -60.13 -17.34
CA ALA A 912 -48.74 -59.26 -18.23
C ALA A 912 -47.39 -58.85 -17.59
N SER A 913 -46.52 -58.20 -18.37
CA SER A 913 -45.32 -57.52 -17.87
C SER A 913 -45.69 -56.27 -17.07
N SER A 914 -44.93 -55.98 -16.01
CA SER A 914 -44.95 -54.68 -15.32
C SER A 914 -43.85 -53.81 -15.92
N ASP A 915 -44.19 -52.57 -16.26
CA ASP A 915 -43.22 -51.58 -16.72
C ASP A 915 -42.24 -51.17 -15.61
N CYS A 916 -41.06 -50.70 -16.00
CA CYS A 916 -40.02 -50.22 -15.09
C CYS A 916 -40.02 -48.68 -15.09
N MET A 917 -40.28 -48.06 -13.94
CA MET A 917 -40.30 -46.60 -13.83
C MET A 917 -38.88 -46.04 -13.88
N GLU A 918 -38.61 -45.18 -14.86
CA GLU A 918 -37.31 -44.50 -15.02
C GLU A 918 -37.07 -43.46 -13.92
N LYS A 919 -35.79 -43.15 -13.65
CA LYS A 919 -35.36 -42.37 -12.49
C LYS A 919 -34.98 -40.95 -12.87
N LYS A 920 -35.78 -39.99 -12.41
CA LYS A 920 -35.56 -38.54 -12.55
C LYS A 920 -34.26 -38.08 -11.85
N PRO A 921 -33.31 -37.39 -12.53
CA PRO A 921 -32.08 -36.90 -11.91
C PRO A 921 -32.32 -35.72 -10.95
N LEU A 922 -31.37 -35.47 -10.04
CA LEU A 922 -31.54 -34.47 -8.96
C LEU A 922 -31.75 -33.06 -9.51
N GLU A 923 -31.01 -32.65 -10.53
CA GLU A 923 -31.14 -31.31 -11.12
C GLU A 923 -32.52 -31.07 -11.74
N GLN A 924 -33.14 -32.10 -12.35
CA GLN A 924 -34.50 -32.05 -12.88
C GLN A 924 -35.50 -31.81 -11.73
N LEU A 925 -35.33 -32.51 -10.60
CA LEU A 925 -36.16 -32.33 -9.40
C LEU A 925 -35.95 -30.97 -8.72
N ILE A 926 -34.72 -30.43 -8.71
CA ILE A 926 -34.44 -29.06 -8.23
C ILE A 926 -35.17 -28.04 -9.10
N VAL A 927 -35.05 -28.15 -10.44
CA VAL A 927 -35.75 -27.28 -11.39
C VAL A 927 -37.26 -27.38 -11.23
N GLU A 928 -37.81 -28.59 -11.10
CA GLU A 928 -39.25 -28.82 -10.90
C GLU A 928 -39.76 -28.14 -9.61
N HIS A 929 -39.09 -28.36 -8.48
CA HIS A 929 -39.46 -27.75 -7.20
C HIS A 929 -39.30 -26.22 -7.18
N VAL A 930 -38.28 -25.70 -7.87
CA VAL A 930 -38.12 -24.25 -8.09
C VAL A 930 -39.29 -23.70 -8.90
N CYS A 931 -39.67 -24.37 -9.99
CA CYS A 931 -40.78 -23.94 -10.84
C CYS A 931 -42.12 -23.99 -10.10
N LYS A 932 -42.47 -25.10 -9.44
CA LYS A 932 -43.72 -25.27 -8.66
C LYS A 932 -43.91 -24.14 -7.64
N ARG A 933 -42.83 -23.76 -6.93
CA ARG A 933 -42.88 -22.72 -5.88
C ARG A 933 -42.86 -21.27 -6.40
N ILE A 934 -42.59 -21.03 -7.70
CA ILE A 934 -42.55 -19.70 -8.34
C ILE A 934 -43.79 -19.43 -9.23
N LEU A 935 -44.63 -20.43 -9.48
CA LEU A 935 -45.92 -20.31 -10.17
C LEU A 935 -46.73 -19.08 -9.68
N PRO A 936 -47.31 -18.26 -10.60
CA PRO A 936 -47.92 -16.96 -10.25
C PRO A 936 -49.29 -17.05 -9.57
N THR A 937 -49.30 -17.64 -8.38
CA THR A 937 -50.43 -17.64 -7.45
C THR A 937 -50.63 -16.27 -6.78
N LYS A 938 -51.79 -16.06 -6.15
CA LYS A 938 -52.11 -14.82 -5.42
C LYS A 938 -51.17 -14.53 -4.24
N SER A 939 -50.46 -15.53 -3.72
CA SER A 939 -49.41 -15.36 -2.70
C SER A 939 -48.08 -14.95 -3.34
N VAL A 940 -47.64 -15.65 -4.38
CA VAL A 940 -46.38 -15.34 -5.09
C VAL A 940 -46.43 -13.95 -5.74
N LEU A 941 -47.52 -13.60 -6.43
CA LEU A 941 -47.65 -12.26 -7.04
C LEU A 941 -47.59 -11.12 -6.00
N ARG A 942 -48.01 -11.36 -4.75
CA ARG A 942 -47.82 -10.38 -3.65
C ARG A 942 -46.37 -10.27 -3.21
N LEU A 943 -45.62 -11.37 -3.13
CA LEU A 943 -44.18 -11.35 -2.80
C LEU A 943 -43.37 -10.55 -3.83
N TYR A 944 -43.77 -10.60 -5.10
CA TYR A 944 -43.12 -9.86 -6.19
C TYR A 944 -43.61 -8.40 -6.35
N ASN A 945 -44.62 -7.95 -5.61
CA ASN A 945 -45.32 -6.65 -5.79
C ASN A 945 -46.09 -6.51 -7.13
N GLY A 946 -46.71 -7.58 -7.61
CA GLY A 946 -47.63 -7.60 -8.77
C GLY A 946 -47.08 -8.29 -10.02
N ALA A 947 -47.99 -8.59 -10.96
CA ALA A 947 -47.71 -9.35 -12.17
C ALA A 947 -46.49 -8.85 -12.98
N PHE A 948 -46.37 -7.54 -13.18
CA PHE A 948 -45.29 -6.92 -13.93
C PHE A 948 -43.90 -7.18 -13.31
N HIS A 949 -43.78 -7.12 -11.99
CA HIS A 949 -42.49 -7.34 -11.29
C HIS A 949 -42.13 -8.83 -11.18
N TRP A 950 -43.11 -9.72 -11.17
CA TRP A 950 -42.90 -11.16 -11.35
C TRP A 950 -42.34 -11.46 -12.75
N HIS A 951 -43.00 -10.97 -13.80
CA HIS A 951 -42.56 -11.15 -15.19
C HIS A 951 -41.12 -10.66 -15.42
N ASN A 952 -40.76 -9.46 -14.96
CA ASN A 952 -39.41 -8.91 -15.13
C ASN A 952 -38.30 -9.76 -14.47
N ARG A 953 -38.64 -10.67 -13.55
CA ARG A 953 -37.69 -11.60 -12.92
C ARG A 953 -37.78 -13.02 -13.50
N ILE A 954 -38.94 -13.45 -13.99
CA ILE A 954 -39.15 -14.83 -14.42
C ILE A 954 -38.32 -15.22 -15.64
N ASN A 955 -37.99 -14.28 -16.53
CA ASN A 955 -37.17 -14.56 -17.71
C ASN A 955 -35.76 -15.08 -17.34
N ILE A 956 -35.16 -14.55 -16.26
CA ILE A 956 -33.85 -14.99 -15.76
C ILE A 956 -33.94 -16.41 -15.17
N LEU A 957 -35.03 -16.69 -14.44
CA LEU A 957 -35.30 -18.01 -13.86
C LEU A 957 -35.54 -19.06 -14.95
N LEU A 958 -36.32 -18.72 -15.98
CA LEU A 958 -36.55 -19.58 -17.14
C LEU A 958 -35.26 -19.85 -17.93
N GLN A 959 -34.37 -18.85 -18.06
CA GLN A 959 -33.05 -19.04 -18.66
C GLN A 959 -32.20 -20.01 -17.84
N LEU A 960 -31.98 -19.73 -16.55
CA LEU A 960 -31.15 -20.57 -15.67
C LEU A 960 -31.68 -22.01 -15.54
N SER A 961 -33.00 -22.19 -15.40
CA SER A 961 -33.62 -23.52 -15.40
C SER A 961 -33.44 -24.24 -16.74
N SER A 962 -33.48 -23.54 -17.87
CA SER A 962 -33.27 -24.17 -19.18
C SER A 962 -31.79 -24.52 -19.42
N GLU A 963 -30.88 -23.69 -18.93
CA GLU A 963 -29.44 -23.92 -18.94
C GLU A 963 -29.07 -25.16 -18.10
N VAL A 964 -29.62 -25.26 -16.88
CA VAL A 964 -29.49 -26.47 -16.03
C VAL A 964 -29.99 -27.72 -16.74
N MET A 965 -31.19 -27.69 -17.38
CA MET A 965 -31.69 -28.87 -18.09
C MET A 965 -30.85 -29.24 -19.32
N SER A 966 -30.31 -28.25 -20.06
CA SER A 966 -29.39 -28.50 -21.18
C SER A 966 -28.02 -29.09 -20.77
N LEU A 967 -27.75 -29.19 -19.46
CA LEU A 967 -26.53 -29.75 -18.88
C LEU A 967 -26.83 -30.97 -17.98
N SER A 968 -28.06 -31.49 -18.00
CA SER A 968 -28.49 -32.70 -17.30
C SER A 968 -28.33 -33.94 -18.17
N GLU A 969 -28.05 -35.09 -17.55
CA GLU A 969 -27.75 -36.35 -18.26
C GLU A 969 -28.92 -36.89 -19.09
N ASN A 970 -30.18 -36.56 -18.73
CA ASN A 970 -31.37 -37.03 -19.46
C ASN A 970 -31.95 -35.99 -20.45
N GLY A 971 -31.53 -34.70 -20.38
CA GLY A 971 -32.07 -33.60 -21.21
C GLY A 971 -33.55 -33.21 -21.01
N GLU A 972 -34.39 -34.08 -20.43
CA GLU A 972 -35.84 -33.90 -20.30
C GLU A 972 -36.28 -32.70 -19.45
N TYR A 973 -36.99 -31.75 -20.06
CA TYR A 973 -37.49 -30.57 -19.36
C TYR A 973 -38.77 -30.88 -18.54
N PRO A 974 -38.84 -30.53 -17.23
CA PRO A 974 -40.04 -30.79 -16.43
C PRO A 974 -41.31 -30.12 -16.98
N SER A 975 -42.44 -30.85 -17.01
CA SER A 975 -43.75 -30.33 -17.44
C SER A 975 -44.13 -28.99 -16.77
N VAL A 976 -43.76 -28.83 -15.48
CA VAL A 976 -43.97 -27.58 -14.72
C VAL A 976 -43.17 -26.38 -15.27
N LEU A 977 -41.98 -26.60 -15.81
CA LEU A 977 -41.17 -25.54 -16.45
C LEU A 977 -41.85 -25.07 -17.75
N HIS A 978 -42.56 -25.95 -18.45
CA HIS A 978 -43.34 -25.62 -19.63
C HIS A 978 -44.60 -24.86 -19.24
N TYR A 979 -45.27 -25.26 -18.16
CA TYR A 979 -46.37 -24.48 -17.60
C TYR A 979 -45.93 -23.08 -17.13
N LEU A 980 -44.74 -22.97 -16.53
CA LEU A 980 -44.16 -21.69 -16.13
C LEU A 980 -43.83 -20.79 -17.34
N ARG A 981 -43.41 -21.38 -18.48
CA ARG A 981 -43.29 -20.68 -19.77
C ARG A 981 -44.68 -20.20 -20.25
N VAL A 982 -45.74 -21.02 -20.20
CA VAL A 982 -47.13 -20.60 -20.54
C VAL A 982 -47.59 -19.43 -19.68
N CYS A 983 -47.35 -19.47 -18.37
CA CYS A 983 -47.69 -18.36 -17.47
C CYS A 983 -46.97 -17.06 -17.88
N ASN A 984 -45.69 -17.14 -18.25
CA ASN A 984 -44.94 -16.00 -18.75
C ASN A 984 -45.46 -15.49 -20.10
N ASP A 985 -45.78 -16.41 -21.02
CA ASP A 985 -46.31 -16.12 -22.35
C ASP A 985 -47.70 -15.43 -22.24
N TYR A 986 -48.55 -15.81 -21.27
CA TYR A 986 -49.81 -15.12 -20.94
C TYR A 986 -49.56 -13.68 -20.44
N MET A 987 -48.60 -13.50 -19.51
CA MET A 987 -48.24 -12.17 -19.00
C MET A 987 -47.76 -11.25 -20.14
N ASN A 988 -46.89 -11.77 -21.00
CA ASN A 988 -46.31 -11.07 -22.15
C ASN A 988 -47.34 -10.69 -23.23
N VAL A 989 -48.20 -11.62 -23.63
CA VAL A 989 -49.07 -11.45 -24.81
C VAL A 989 -50.39 -10.81 -24.45
N LEU A 990 -50.93 -11.08 -23.26
CA LEU A 990 -52.30 -10.73 -22.87
C LEU A 990 -52.37 -9.74 -21.70
N LEU A 991 -51.76 -10.03 -20.55
CA LEU A 991 -51.99 -9.24 -19.33
C LEU A 991 -51.32 -7.85 -19.38
N ILE A 992 -50.01 -7.81 -19.63
CA ILE A 992 -49.22 -6.57 -19.58
C ILE A 992 -49.58 -5.60 -20.73
N PRO A 993 -49.74 -6.02 -22.00
CA PRO A 993 -50.05 -5.09 -23.10
C PRO A 993 -51.45 -4.48 -23.02
N HIS A 994 -52.39 -5.14 -22.34
CA HIS A 994 -53.80 -4.75 -22.32
C HIS A 994 -54.29 -4.26 -20.94
N ASN A 995 -53.42 -4.21 -19.91
CA ASN A 995 -53.75 -3.79 -18.54
C ASN A 995 -54.97 -4.52 -17.95
N LEU A 996 -55.01 -5.85 -18.09
CA LEU A 996 -56.01 -6.69 -17.42
C LEU A 996 -55.82 -6.63 -15.90
N SER A 997 -56.81 -7.05 -15.11
CA SER A 997 -56.62 -7.19 -13.67
C SER A 997 -55.71 -8.39 -13.34
N ASP A 998 -54.98 -8.31 -12.22
CA ASP A 998 -54.16 -9.39 -11.64
C ASP A 998 -55.00 -10.60 -11.14
N ASP A 999 -56.23 -10.78 -11.64
CA ASP A 999 -57.11 -11.92 -11.38
C ASP A 999 -56.64 -13.15 -12.21
N PHE A 1000 -55.46 -13.64 -11.87
CA PHE A 1000 -54.75 -14.72 -12.55
C PHE A 1000 -55.34 -16.10 -12.18
N ILE A 1001 -56.61 -16.32 -12.54
CA ILE A 1001 -57.42 -17.50 -12.16
C ILE A 1001 -57.15 -18.69 -13.10
N LEU A 1002 -55.89 -19.15 -13.11
CA LEU A 1002 -55.45 -20.43 -13.66
C LEU A 1002 -54.68 -21.28 -12.62
N MET A 1003 -54.43 -20.73 -11.42
CA MET A 1003 -53.29 -21.17 -10.59
C MET A 1003 -53.62 -21.69 -9.20
N ASP A 1004 -54.80 -21.41 -8.64
CA ASP A 1004 -55.10 -21.77 -7.24
C ASP A 1004 -55.56 -23.25 -7.07
N GLU A 1005 -55.72 -24.01 -8.16
CA GLU A 1005 -56.34 -25.36 -8.16
C GLU A 1005 -55.50 -26.48 -8.80
N VAL A 1006 -54.38 -26.16 -9.48
CA VAL A 1006 -53.62 -27.13 -10.31
C VAL A 1006 -52.15 -27.16 -9.86
N HIS A 1007 -51.88 -27.72 -8.67
CA HIS A 1007 -50.53 -27.78 -8.09
C HIS A 1007 -49.94 -29.20 -7.95
N ASP A 1008 -50.78 -30.22 -7.79
CA ASP A 1008 -50.35 -31.57 -7.38
C ASP A 1008 -50.47 -32.62 -8.51
N THR A 1009 -50.23 -32.21 -9.77
CA THR A 1009 -50.07 -33.14 -10.91
C THR A 1009 -48.64 -33.05 -11.44
N GLU A 1010 -48.03 -34.18 -11.82
CA GLU A 1010 -46.68 -34.19 -12.39
C GLU A 1010 -46.72 -33.77 -13.88
N GLU A 1011 -47.70 -34.26 -14.63
CA GLU A 1011 -47.93 -33.98 -16.06
C GLU A 1011 -48.87 -32.77 -16.25
N ILE A 1012 -48.56 -31.61 -15.63
CA ILE A 1012 -49.44 -30.42 -15.64
C ILE A 1012 -49.90 -30.04 -17.06
N MET A 1013 -49.00 -30.10 -18.04
CA MET A 1013 -49.26 -29.71 -19.43
C MET A 1013 -50.21 -30.65 -20.19
N GLU A 1014 -50.42 -31.87 -19.70
CA GLU A 1014 -51.32 -32.87 -20.30
C GLU A 1014 -52.71 -32.89 -19.65
N SER A 1015 -52.92 -32.07 -18.61
CA SER A 1015 -54.20 -31.97 -17.93
C SER A 1015 -55.30 -31.43 -18.86
N ALA A 1016 -56.19 -32.31 -19.30
CA ALA A 1016 -57.39 -31.94 -20.05
C ALA A 1016 -58.29 -30.94 -19.31
N GLU A 1017 -58.26 -30.93 -17.96
CA GLU A 1017 -58.95 -29.92 -17.16
C GLU A 1017 -58.30 -28.54 -17.29
N LEU A 1018 -56.96 -28.46 -17.24
CA LEU A 1018 -56.23 -27.21 -17.48
C LEU A 1018 -56.46 -26.70 -18.90
N PHE A 1019 -56.40 -27.59 -19.90
CA PHE A 1019 -56.67 -27.27 -21.30
C PHE A 1019 -58.04 -26.62 -21.48
N HIS A 1020 -59.10 -27.23 -20.93
CA HIS A 1020 -60.44 -26.66 -20.95
C HIS A 1020 -60.54 -25.33 -20.18
N LYS A 1021 -59.89 -25.20 -19.01
CA LYS A 1021 -59.86 -23.94 -18.24
C LYS A 1021 -59.19 -22.79 -19.02
N VAL A 1022 -58.09 -23.05 -19.71
CA VAL A 1022 -57.40 -22.07 -20.57
C VAL A 1022 -58.30 -21.64 -21.74
N LEU A 1023 -58.90 -22.60 -22.45
CA LEU A 1023 -59.78 -22.32 -23.59
C LEU A 1023 -61.02 -21.52 -23.20
N LEU A 1024 -61.70 -21.91 -22.10
CA LEU A 1024 -62.82 -21.15 -21.54
C LEU A 1024 -62.41 -19.71 -21.20
N LYS A 1025 -61.22 -19.51 -20.61
CA LYS A 1025 -60.78 -18.16 -20.24
C LYS A 1025 -60.46 -17.28 -21.44
N ILE A 1026 -59.88 -17.85 -22.50
CA ILE A 1026 -59.65 -17.15 -23.76
C ILE A 1026 -60.98 -16.81 -24.47
N HIS A 1027 -61.98 -17.70 -24.38
CA HIS A 1027 -63.32 -17.43 -24.90
C HIS A 1027 -64.03 -16.30 -24.13
N GLU A 1028 -63.93 -16.23 -22.80
CA GLU A 1028 -64.42 -15.09 -22.00
C GLU A 1028 -63.79 -13.77 -22.46
N LEU A 1029 -62.46 -13.73 -22.61
CA LEU A 1029 -61.72 -12.52 -23.01
C LEU A 1029 -62.07 -12.07 -24.45
N HIS A 1030 -62.32 -13.03 -25.35
CA HIS A 1030 -62.81 -12.78 -26.70
C HIS A 1030 -64.22 -12.16 -26.69
N LEU A 1031 -65.18 -12.78 -26.00
CA LEU A 1031 -66.55 -12.26 -25.87
C LEU A 1031 -66.58 -10.87 -25.22
N ALA A 1032 -65.70 -10.61 -24.27
CA ALA A 1032 -65.57 -9.32 -23.60
C ALA A 1032 -64.98 -8.20 -24.49
N ASN A 1033 -64.43 -8.53 -25.66
CA ASN A 1033 -63.76 -7.60 -26.59
C ASN A 1033 -62.63 -6.76 -25.94
N GLN A 1034 -62.00 -7.28 -24.89
CA GLN A 1034 -60.93 -6.56 -24.16
C GLN A 1034 -59.56 -6.67 -24.85
N ILE A 1035 -59.38 -7.70 -25.68
CA ILE A 1035 -58.11 -8.06 -26.32
C ILE A 1035 -58.37 -8.35 -27.81
N PRO A 1036 -57.49 -7.92 -28.74
CA PRO A 1036 -57.61 -8.27 -30.15
C PRO A 1036 -57.59 -9.77 -30.40
N ALA A 1037 -58.44 -10.25 -31.31
CA ALA A 1037 -58.49 -11.62 -31.82
C ALA A 1037 -57.10 -12.22 -32.09
N GLU A 1038 -56.26 -11.49 -32.82
CA GLU A 1038 -54.89 -11.86 -33.19
C GLU A 1038 -53.98 -12.17 -31.97
N ARG A 1039 -54.17 -11.44 -30.86
CA ARG A 1039 -53.37 -11.63 -29.62
C ARG A 1039 -53.81 -12.86 -28.83
N LEU A 1040 -55.13 -13.10 -28.78
CA LEU A 1040 -55.71 -14.31 -28.19
C LEU A 1040 -55.30 -15.56 -28.99
N GLN A 1041 -55.32 -15.47 -30.33
CA GLN A 1041 -54.86 -16.50 -31.25
C GLN A 1041 -53.36 -16.78 -31.11
N LEU A 1042 -52.52 -15.73 -31.07
CA LEU A 1042 -51.08 -15.85 -30.81
C LEU A 1042 -50.80 -16.58 -29.49
N PHE A 1043 -51.47 -16.21 -28.39
CA PHE A 1043 -51.29 -16.89 -27.10
C PHE A 1043 -51.71 -18.37 -27.17
N LEU A 1044 -52.84 -18.70 -27.78
CA LEU A 1044 -53.26 -20.11 -27.94
C LEU A 1044 -52.24 -20.93 -28.74
N CYS A 1045 -51.73 -20.39 -29.86
CA CYS A 1045 -50.70 -21.08 -30.63
C CYS A 1045 -49.38 -21.23 -29.85
N MET A 1046 -49.00 -20.27 -29.00
CA MET A 1046 -47.88 -20.45 -28.08
C MET A 1046 -48.17 -21.53 -27.04
N TYR A 1047 -49.36 -21.56 -26.44
CA TYR A 1047 -49.77 -22.57 -25.46
C TYR A 1047 -49.76 -23.99 -26.06
N PHE A 1048 -50.34 -24.20 -27.24
CA PHE A 1048 -50.29 -25.48 -27.95
C PHE A 1048 -48.84 -25.89 -28.25
N GLY A 1049 -47.99 -24.93 -28.63
CA GLY A 1049 -46.54 -25.16 -28.77
C GLY A 1049 -45.86 -25.59 -27.47
N ARG A 1050 -46.29 -25.08 -26.30
CA ARG A 1050 -45.75 -25.51 -24.99
C ARG A 1050 -46.20 -26.90 -24.57
N ILE A 1051 -47.38 -27.33 -24.97
CA ILE A 1051 -47.87 -28.71 -24.73
C ILE A 1051 -46.97 -29.67 -25.52
N LEU A 1052 -46.78 -29.43 -26.82
CA LEU A 1052 -45.88 -30.23 -27.65
C LEU A 1052 -44.42 -30.15 -27.21
N ASP A 1053 -43.94 -28.98 -26.74
CA ASP A 1053 -42.61 -28.83 -26.13
C ASP A 1053 -42.43 -29.79 -24.93
N ALA A 1054 -43.51 -30.15 -24.22
CA ALA A 1054 -43.47 -30.98 -23.00
C ALA A 1054 -43.67 -32.48 -23.28
N LYS A 1055 -44.53 -32.83 -24.26
CA LYS A 1055 -44.72 -34.20 -24.76
C LYS A 1055 -45.41 -34.13 -26.13
N ILE A 1056 -44.76 -34.72 -27.14
CA ILE A 1056 -45.26 -34.74 -28.52
C ILE A 1056 -46.51 -35.62 -28.61
N ASP A 1057 -46.42 -36.87 -28.14
CA ASP A 1057 -47.50 -37.86 -28.13
C ASP A 1057 -48.51 -37.67 -26.99
N THR A 1058 -49.02 -36.44 -26.83
CA THR A 1058 -50.09 -36.15 -25.89
C THR A 1058 -51.47 -36.49 -26.48
N ASP A 1059 -52.38 -37.04 -25.68
CA ASP A 1059 -53.77 -37.26 -26.12
C ASP A 1059 -54.49 -35.94 -26.48
N LEU A 1060 -54.05 -34.81 -25.91
CA LEU A 1060 -54.57 -33.47 -26.22
C LEU A 1060 -54.31 -33.03 -27.67
N PHE A 1061 -53.43 -33.72 -28.41
CA PHE A 1061 -53.13 -33.42 -29.81
C PHE A 1061 -54.41 -33.38 -30.66
N LYS A 1062 -55.29 -34.37 -30.45
CA LYS A 1062 -56.57 -34.52 -31.17
C LYS A 1062 -57.52 -33.36 -30.86
N ASP A 1063 -57.55 -32.90 -29.60
CA ASP A 1063 -58.41 -31.81 -29.14
C ASP A 1063 -57.94 -30.44 -29.68
N ILE A 1064 -56.62 -30.22 -29.77
CA ILE A 1064 -56.03 -29.04 -30.42
C ILE A 1064 -56.50 -28.94 -31.88
N PHE A 1065 -56.38 -30.04 -32.64
CA PHE A 1065 -56.81 -30.06 -34.04
C PHE A 1065 -58.33 -29.99 -34.22
N HIS A 1066 -59.12 -30.61 -33.32
CA HIS A 1066 -60.58 -30.47 -33.32
C HIS A 1066 -61.02 -29.01 -33.18
N LEU A 1067 -60.41 -28.27 -32.25
CA LEU A 1067 -60.74 -26.87 -31.99
C LEU A 1067 -60.41 -25.95 -33.18
N VAL A 1068 -59.29 -26.21 -33.88
CA VAL A 1068 -58.92 -25.49 -35.11
C VAL A 1068 -59.83 -25.89 -36.30
N ARG A 1069 -60.31 -27.14 -36.35
CA ARG A 1069 -61.22 -27.65 -37.39
C ARG A 1069 -62.62 -27.04 -37.30
N GLU A 1070 -63.16 -26.86 -36.09
CA GLU A 1070 -64.49 -26.27 -35.88
C GLU A 1070 -64.54 -24.75 -36.10
N GLY A 1071 -63.40 -24.09 -36.31
CA GLY A 1071 -63.32 -22.63 -36.43
C GLY A 1071 -63.49 -21.91 -35.09
N ASN A 1072 -63.32 -22.61 -33.96
CA ASN A 1072 -63.48 -22.08 -32.60
C ASN A 1072 -62.26 -21.23 -32.12
N MET A 1073 -61.30 -20.93 -33.02
CA MET A 1073 -60.18 -20.05 -32.75
C MET A 1073 -60.62 -18.57 -32.72
N PRO A 1074 -60.03 -17.70 -31.85
CA PRO A 1074 -60.43 -16.29 -31.73
C PRO A 1074 -60.26 -15.41 -32.97
N GLY A 1075 -59.58 -15.88 -34.03
CA GLY A 1075 -59.30 -15.12 -35.25
C GLY A 1075 -59.12 -16.02 -36.47
N GLU A 1076 -59.41 -15.48 -37.66
CA GLU A 1076 -59.39 -16.23 -38.93
C GLU A 1076 -57.97 -16.43 -39.51
N ASN A 1077 -56.92 -15.88 -38.90
CA ASN A 1077 -55.57 -15.84 -39.49
C ASN A 1077 -54.61 -16.88 -38.87
N LEU A 1078 -54.41 -17.99 -39.59
CA LEU A 1078 -53.54 -19.09 -39.16
C LEU A 1078 -52.03 -18.81 -39.25
N CYS A 1079 -51.58 -17.61 -39.64
CA CYS A 1079 -50.14 -17.24 -39.60
C CYS A 1079 -49.49 -17.47 -38.21
N TYR A 1080 -50.25 -17.33 -37.12
CA TYR A 1080 -49.75 -17.57 -35.77
C TYR A 1080 -49.56 -19.06 -35.41
N PHE A 1081 -50.07 -19.99 -36.22
CA PHE A 1081 -49.94 -21.44 -35.99
C PHE A 1081 -48.54 -21.99 -36.34
N ARG A 1082 -47.71 -21.20 -37.05
CA ARG A 1082 -46.32 -21.55 -37.45
C ARG A 1082 -45.47 -22.20 -36.34
N PRO A 1083 -45.43 -21.71 -35.09
CA PRO A 1083 -44.60 -22.32 -34.04
C PRO A 1083 -45.09 -23.70 -33.58
N VAL A 1084 -46.38 -24.02 -33.76
CA VAL A 1084 -46.97 -25.34 -33.51
C VAL A 1084 -46.58 -26.29 -34.64
N LEU A 1085 -46.83 -25.85 -35.89
CA LEU A 1085 -46.46 -26.58 -37.10
C LEU A 1085 -44.97 -26.95 -37.11
N GLN A 1086 -44.09 -26.00 -36.76
CA GLN A 1086 -42.65 -26.25 -36.66
C GLN A 1086 -42.30 -27.39 -35.67
N ARG A 1087 -42.99 -27.50 -34.53
CA ARG A 1087 -42.70 -28.53 -33.52
C ARG A 1087 -43.09 -29.93 -33.99
N ILE A 1088 -44.27 -30.06 -34.57
CA ILE A 1088 -44.75 -31.32 -35.15
C ILE A 1088 -43.76 -31.78 -36.23
N LEU A 1089 -43.32 -30.87 -37.10
CA LEU A 1089 -42.35 -31.19 -38.15
C LEU A 1089 -40.95 -31.54 -37.60
N GLN A 1090 -40.50 -30.92 -36.51
CA GLN A 1090 -39.21 -31.25 -35.89
C GLN A 1090 -39.22 -32.58 -35.12
N ALA A 1091 -40.39 -32.98 -34.59
CA ALA A 1091 -40.55 -34.25 -33.88
C ALA A 1091 -40.72 -35.45 -34.81
N GLU A 1092 -41.41 -35.25 -35.93
CA GLU A 1092 -41.79 -36.32 -36.86
C GLU A 1092 -40.76 -36.52 -38.00
N ASP A 1093 -39.76 -35.63 -38.13
CA ASP A 1093 -38.79 -35.62 -39.24
C ASP A 1093 -37.44 -35.00 -38.82
N GLU A 1094 -36.73 -35.66 -37.89
CA GLU A 1094 -35.45 -35.16 -37.34
C GLU A 1094 -34.36 -34.89 -38.42
N ASP A 1095 -34.30 -35.72 -39.46
CA ASP A 1095 -33.35 -35.61 -40.59
C ASP A 1095 -33.84 -34.71 -41.74
N GLY A 1096 -35.12 -34.31 -41.76
CA GLY A 1096 -35.71 -33.48 -42.82
C GLY A 1096 -36.09 -34.19 -44.13
N GLU A 1097 -36.14 -35.53 -44.15
CA GLU A 1097 -36.44 -36.32 -45.35
C GLU A 1097 -37.95 -36.33 -45.69
N LEU A 1098 -38.83 -36.38 -44.69
CA LEU A 1098 -40.29 -36.39 -44.90
C LEU A 1098 -40.78 -35.02 -45.41
N LEU A 1099 -40.19 -33.93 -44.93
CA LEU A 1099 -40.39 -32.57 -45.43
C LEU A 1099 -40.02 -32.46 -46.92
N LEU A 1100 -38.89 -33.02 -47.33
CA LEU A 1100 -38.50 -33.06 -48.75
C LEU A 1100 -39.51 -33.90 -49.57
N ARG A 1101 -39.98 -35.04 -49.06
CA ARG A 1101 -41.02 -35.87 -49.70
C ARG A 1101 -42.38 -35.16 -49.83
N ILE A 1102 -42.75 -34.30 -48.86
CA ILE A 1102 -43.94 -33.44 -48.95
C ILE A 1102 -43.76 -32.38 -50.05
N ILE A 1103 -42.59 -31.73 -50.14
CA ILE A 1103 -42.29 -30.68 -51.14
C ILE A 1103 -42.25 -31.26 -52.56
N ASP A 1104 -41.69 -32.46 -52.74
CA ASP A 1104 -41.66 -33.17 -54.03
C ASP A 1104 -43.03 -33.79 -54.41
N GLY A 1105 -44.04 -33.71 -53.53
CA GLY A 1105 -45.43 -34.04 -53.83
C GLY A 1105 -45.84 -35.49 -53.55
N ASP A 1106 -45.10 -36.24 -52.74
CA ASP A 1106 -45.45 -37.62 -52.30
C ASP A 1106 -46.28 -37.64 -50.99
N GLU A 1107 -47.02 -36.54 -50.74
CA GLU A 1107 -47.76 -36.26 -49.51
C GLU A 1107 -48.66 -37.42 -49.05
N GLN A 1108 -49.32 -38.12 -49.98
CA GLN A 1108 -50.23 -39.23 -49.66
C GLN A 1108 -49.54 -40.50 -49.10
N LYS A 1109 -48.22 -40.66 -49.27
CA LYS A 1109 -47.47 -41.70 -48.54
C LYS A 1109 -47.07 -41.24 -47.16
N VAL A 1110 -46.59 -39.99 -47.05
CA VAL A 1110 -46.20 -39.40 -45.75
C VAL A 1110 -47.39 -39.40 -44.78
N PHE A 1111 -48.61 -39.15 -45.25
CA PHE A 1111 -49.82 -39.27 -44.43
C PHE A 1111 -50.20 -40.71 -44.02
N GLN A 1112 -49.82 -41.73 -44.81
CA GLN A 1112 -50.02 -43.15 -44.44
C GLN A 1112 -48.95 -43.66 -43.48
N GLU A 1113 -47.75 -43.08 -43.55
CA GLU A 1113 -46.64 -43.33 -42.65
C GLU A 1113 -46.79 -42.53 -41.33
N ASN A 1114 -47.50 -41.39 -41.36
CA ASN A 1114 -47.61 -40.47 -40.25
C ASN A 1114 -49.04 -39.93 -40.02
N SER A 1115 -49.70 -40.44 -38.97
CA SER A 1115 -51.08 -40.05 -38.62
C SER A 1115 -51.23 -38.67 -38.00
N GLN A 1116 -50.16 -38.05 -37.47
CA GLN A 1116 -50.21 -36.68 -36.94
C GLN A 1116 -50.23 -35.67 -38.10
N LEU A 1117 -49.37 -35.88 -39.10
CA LEU A 1117 -49.31 -35.07 -40.32
C LEU A 1117 -50.57 -35.21 -41.18
N GLU A 1118 -51.20 -36.39 -41.24
CA GLU A 1118 -52.50 -36.58 -41.90
C GLU A 1118 -53.60 -35.72 -41.25
N GLN A 1119 -53.74 -35.77 -39.92
CA GLN A 1119 -54.74 -34.98 -39.18
C GLN A 1119 -54.52 -33.47 -39.35
N LEU A 1120 -53.26 -33.04 -39.33
CA LEU A 1120 -52.84 -31.66 -39.57
C LEU A 1120 -53.28 -31.16 -40.95
N ASP A 1121 -52.99 -31.90 -42.03
CA ASP A 1121 -53.38 -31.49 -43.39
C ASP A 1121 -54.90 -31.50 -43.59
N ASP A 1122 -55.63 -32.44 -42.99
CA ASP A 1122 -57.10 -32.48 -43.05
C ASP A 1122 -57.75 -31.23 -42.42
N VAL A 1123 -57.17 -30.71 -41.33
CA VAL A 1123 -57.59 -29.45 -40.68
C VAL A 1123 -57.16 -28.21 -41.47
N LEU A 1124 -55.99 -28.23 -42.10
CA LEU A 1124 -55.54 -27.15 -42.98
C LEU A 1124 -56.42 -27.07 -44.24
N LYS A 1125 -56.68 -28.19 -44.93
CA LYS A 1125 -57.62 -28.28 -46.07
C LYS A 1125 -58.97 -27.64 -45.73
N THR A 1126 -59.58 -28.06 -44.61
CA THR A 1126 -60.89 -27.56 -44.15
C THR A 1126 -60.93 -26.03 -44.01
N ASN A 1127 -59.84 -25.41 -43.54
CA ASN A 1127 -59.76 -23.96 -43.36
C ASN A 1127 -59.32 -23.19 -44.62
N PHE A 1128 -58.43 -23.77 -45.44
CA PHE A 1128 -57.84 -23.10 -46.62
C PHE A 1128 -58.60 -23.36 -47.93
N GLU A 1129 -59.63 -24.21 -47.97
CA GLU A 1129 -60.53 -24.39 -49.13
C GLU A 1129 -61.06 -23.05 -49.70
N LYS A 1130 -61.28 -22.05 -48.85
CA LYS A 1130 -61.70 -20.68 -49.25
C LYS A 1130 -60.70 -19.96 -50.17
N TYR A 1131 -59.43 -20.36 -50.17
CA TYR A 1131 -58.34 -19.73 -50.91
C TYR A 1131 -57.89 -20.51 -52.16
N GLY A 1132 -58.44 -21.71 -52.40
CA GLY A 1132 -58.26 -22.46 -53.65
C GLY A 1132 -56.85 -23.03 -53.87
N TRP A 1133 -56.18 -23.47 -52.81
CA TRP A 1133 -54.85 -24.10 -52.88
C TRP A 1133 -54.98 -25.63 -53.05
N ASN A 1134 -54.04 -26.25 -53.80
CA ASN A 1134 -54.10 -27.69 -54.12
C ASN A 1134 -53.63 -28.60 -52.98
N SER A 1135 -52.65 -28.15 -52.19
CA SER A 1135 -52.22 -28.77 -50.93
C SER A 1135 -52.01 -27.64 -49.93
N SER A 1136 -52.69 -27.73 -48.78
CA SER A 1136 -52.72 -26.65 -47.80
C SER A 1136 -51.53 -26.75 -46.83
N LEU A 1137 -51.13 -27.99 -46.48
CA LEU A 1137 -49.90 -28.25 -45.76
C LEU A 1137 -48.66 -27.78 -46.55
N ALA A 1138 -48.50 -28.18 -47.82
CA ALA A 1138 -47.29 -27.86 -48.58
C ALA A 1138 -47.03 -26.35 -48.71
N ALA A 1139 -48.08 -25.54 -48.90
CA ALA A 1139 -47.97 -24.09 -48.97
C ALA A 1139 -47.52 -23.46 -47.63
N LEU A 1140 -48.04 -23.95 -46.51
CA LEU A 1140 -47.65 -23.51 -45.17
C LEU A 1140 -46.22 -23.98 -44.81
N VAL A 1141 -45.88 -25.22 -45.14
CA VAL A 1141 -44.53 -25.80 -44.97
C VAL A 1141 -43.48 -24.98 -45.73
N VAL A 1142 -43.76 -24.60 -46.98
CA VAL A 1142 -42.85 -23.74 -47.76
C VAL A 1142 -42.67 -22.36 -47.11
N ASP A 1143 -43.71 -21.75 -46.57
CA ASP A 1143 -43.62 -20.43 -45.90
C ASP A 1143 -42.84 -20.53 -44.56
N VAL A 1144 -43.04 -21.61 -43.80
CA VAL A 1144 -42.29 -21.92 -42.57
C VAL A 1144 -40.81 -22.17 -42.87
N ILE A 1145 -40.48 -23.02 -43.85
CA ILE A 1145 -39.09 -23.31 -44.27
C ILE A 1145 -38.42 -22.04 -44.79
N THR A 1146 -39.10 -21.27 -45.64
CA THR A 1146 -38.58 -20.00 -46.17
C THR A 1146 -38.23 -19.07 -45.00
N SER A 1147 -39.11 -18.96 -44.00
CA SER A 1147 -38.83 -18.10 -42.87
C SER A 1147 -37.71 -18.65 -41.96
N MET A 1148 -37.65 -19.97 -41.69
CA MET A 1148 -36.55 -20.58 -40.92
C MET A 1148 -35.17 -20.40 -41.56
N TYR A 1149 -35.04 -20.60 -42.88
CA TYR A 1149 -33.76 -20.47 -43.59
C TYR A 1149 -33.39 -19.02 -43.94
N PHE A 1150 -34.36 -18.13 -44.22
CA PHE A 1150 -34.05 -16.74 -44.60
C PHE A 1150 -34.06 -15.74 -43.42
N GLU A 1151 -34.65 -16.06 -42.26
CA GLU A 1151 -34.46 -15.25 -41.05
C GLU A 1151 -33.09 -15.51 -40.39
N SER A 1152 -32.62 -16.76 -40.40
CA SER A 1152 -31.28 -17.14 -39.91
C SER A 1152 -30.15 -16.51 -40.76
N LEU A 1153 -30.28 -16.56 -42.09
CA LEU A 1153 -29.38 -15.83 -43.00
C LEU A 1153 -29.34 -14.31 -42.73
N LYS A 1154 -30.44 -13.73 -42.25
CA LYS A 1154 -30.54 -12.30 -41.95
C LYS A 1154 -29.65 -11.90 -40.76
N MET A 1155 -29.61 -12.73 -39.72
CA MET A 1155 -28.72 -12.53 -38.58
C MET A 1155 -27.23 -12.63 -38.99
N CYS A 1156 -26.90 -13.51 -39.93
CA CYS A 1156 -25.53 -13.62 -40.46
C CYS A 1156 -25.10 -12.45 -41.36
N TRP A 1157 -26.00 -11.57 -41.80
CA TRP A 1157 -25.67 -10.45 -42.70
C TRP A 1157 -25.46 -9.12 -41.97
N ASP A 1158 -26.12 -8.90 -40.81
CA ASP A 1158 -25.99 -7.65 -40.05
C ASP A 1158 -24.69 -7.54 -39.22
N GLU A 1159 -23.97 -8.65 -38.95
CA GLU A 1159 -22.69 -8.62 -38.21
C GLU A 1159 -21.44 -8.33 -39.09
N ASN A 1160 -21.56 -8.32 -40.42
CA ASN A 1160 -20.40 -8.24 -41.33
C ASN A 1160 -20.39 -7.03 -42.29
N VAL A 1161 -21.07 -5.93 -41.94
CA VAL A 1161 -20.98 -4.66 -42.70
C VAL A 1161 -20.77 -3.44 -41.79
N GLN A 1162 -19.51 -3.19 -41.41
CA GLN A 1162 -19.02 -1.83 -41.17
C GLN A 1162 -17.74 -1.56 -41.97
N ASN A 1163 -17.64 -0.34 -42.50
CA ASN A 1163 -16.53 0.21 -43.29
C ASN A 1163 -16.36 -0.34 -44.72
N GLU A 1164 -17.12 0.22 -45.68
CA GLU A 1164 -16.53 0.98 -46.80
C GLU A 1164 -17.60 1.74 -47.64
N MET A 1165 -18.11 2.87 -47.11
CA MET A 1165 -18.35 4.15 -47.81
C MET A 1165 -18.93 5.23 -46.88
#